data_AF-A0A4P7W4D0-F1
#
_entry.id   AF-A0A4P7W4D0-F1
#
_cell.length_a   1.000
_cell.length_b   1.000
_cell.length_c   1.000
_cell.angle_alpha   90.00
_cell.angle_beta   90.00
_cell.angle_gamma   90.00
#
_symmetry.space_group_name_H-M   'P 1'
#
loop_
_entity.id
_entity.type
_entity.pdbx_description
1 polymer ?
#
loop_
_entity_poly.entity_id
_entity_poly.type
_entity_poly.pdbx_seq_one_letter_code
_entity_poly.pdbx_strand_id
1 'polypeptide(L)'
;MKKLLSILMIICALCADAAPKTPKGRKAKRAKTTKVVSTPAVPRPAREPFVRSIDAPATPGGLSGKNIALWQSHGRYFDQKEDRWTWQRARLMGTVEDLYPQAYVLPYLIPMLENAGAYVLTPRERDVSIQEIIVDFDGGYAQKGYEEKNGSKKWHTADGLKGFGYKKEILTDTDNPFRMGSVRQIQTVTNPDKASAACWYADFKKAGTYAVYVSYASLPNSARDARYIVNSLAGSKEFEVNQRIGGGTWIYLGSFPFAAGRSKTPVVELLNVSSEDNQIISADAVKIGGGIGNVSRSAAGGEATVSTYPRFTEGARYWMQWAGIPASVYSVTDGKNDYEDDYKSRGMWVNYLAGGSSELPGQKGLGIPIDLSFAFHTDAGTTSDPGATIGTLPIVYSKGAKLGNGESRTTSLRYAELVTNQVVNDIQTLYEPTWNRRKLRDKPYHEAMEPQVPSMLIELLSHQNFADMRYGLDPTFRFTVSRAIYKGILKYLHEKDGIPYVVEPLPVSHFSIAGKDGRYTLSWKGVDDPLEPTAKPTYYIVYERIDNGAFTELEVVDNPSINISISDNQIHSFKIVAANDGGISFPSEILSVCDIAGSDKPQVLIINGFTRISGPAEIYAEGRIGFDYAEDHGVPYYGDIHFTGEQTEFRPEAKWVTNDAPGHGSSRATHETEVFAGNTFDFVFVHGQSIRKAGFPFISCGVDAFIDGNAKASPIIDLILGKQKEITVGTSEERKFKPFTAALKDRLSSFCEAGGSLFVSGSYIGSNLFDNTYSSPEERVADSQFGHSVLGLQWRQSKATVTGKVREVRSRYGEFRGWLSMTFNQQLNAECYAVESPESFAPMDTSTAGPILRYTENDFIAGVAYDPGTHRTVTIGFPFETITGSYERDALMAQILKFFIAPDGVHPGARPKVLPETIIGLESRPTVPPYPYSRNLNPRETAKRSEEEDDKLNEKRRRKSTVDKRKPDSLA
;
A
#
# COMPACT_ATOMS: atom_id res chain seq x y z
N MET A 1 -31.41 -61.10 35.81
CA MET A 1 -30.21 -60.65 35.09
C MET A 1 -28.97 -61.24 35.76
N LYS A 2 -27.96 -61.72 35.01
CA LYS A 2 -26.83 -62.62 35.40
C LYS A 2 -27.04 -64.15 35.34
N LYS A 3 -28.17 -64.65 34.84
CA LYS A 3 -28.36 -66.09 34.51
C LYS A 3 -28.95 -66.36 33.11
N LEU A 4 -28.86 -65.39 32.19
CA LEU A 4 -29.27 -65.55 30.78
C LEU A 4 -28.11 -65.41 29.78
N LEU A 5 -26.87 -65.19 30.24
CA LEU A 5 -25.71 -64.95 29.38
C LEU A 5 -24.81 -66.18 29.17
N SER A 6 -25.18 -67.34 29.73
CA SER A 6 -24.31 -68.53 29.77
C SER A 6 -24.79 -69.70 28.89
N ILE A 7 -25.89 -69.54 28.15
CA ILE A 7 -26.51 -70.64 27.37
C ILE A 7 -26.38 -70.46 25.84
N LEU A 8 -25.78 -69.37 25.35
CA LEU A 8 -25.66 -69.14 23.90
C LEU A 8 -24.20 -68.98 23.43
N MET A 9 -23.30 -69.78 23.99
CA MET A 9 -21.87 -69.82 23.61
C MET A 9 -21.37 -71.22 23.23
N ILE A 10 -22.21 -72.25 23.14
CA ILE A 10 -21.77 -73.61 22.73
C ILE A 10 -22.86 -74.32 21.92
N ILE A 11 -23.10 -73.84 20.70
CA ILE A 11 -23.37 -74.67 19.51
C ILE A 11 -22.47 -74.04 18.44
N CYS A 12 -21.16 -74.29 18.48
CA CYS A 12 -20.53 -75.37 17.73
C CYS A 12 -21.13 -75.55 16.33
N ALA A 13 -20.50 -74.84 15.40
CA ALA A 13 -19.82 -75.44 14.26
C ALA A 13 -20.64 -76.36 13.36
N LEU A 14 -21.13 -75.79 12.25
CA LEU A 14 -21.05 -76.44 10.94
C LEU A 14 -20.60 -75.40 9.91
N CYS A 15 -19.40 -75.62 9.38
CA CYS A 15 -18.80 -74.88 8.27
C CYS A 15 -19.45 -75.26 6.94
N ALA A 16 -19.68 -74.29 6.04
CA ALA A 16 -19.34 -74.35 4.61
C ALA A 16 -19.66 -73.02 3.88
N ASP A 17 -18.58 -72.28 3.62
CA ASP A 17 -18.20 -71.53 2.41
C ASP A 17 -18.91 -70.29 1.80
N ALA A 18 -17.98 -69.40 1.39
CA ALA A 18 -17.95 -68.40 0.33
C ALA A 18 -18.58 -66.99 0.55
N ALA A 19 -17.68 -66.01 0.64
CA ALA A 19 -17.90 -64.57 0.80
C ALA A 19 -18.09 -63.82 -0.53
N PRO A 20 -18.65 -62.59 -0.49
CA PRO A 20 -17.86 -61.43 -0.89
C PRO A 20 -17.91 -60.29 0.14
N LYS A 21 -16.78 -59.58 0.30
CA LYS A 21 -16.57 -58.51 1.29
C LYS A 21 -17.01 -57.14 0.76
N THR A 22 -17.82 -56.48 1.58
CA THR A 22 -18.18 -55.06 1.61
C THR A 22 -16.98 -54.15 1.94
N PRO A 23 -16.97 -52.87 1.51
CA PRO A 23 -15.79 -52.00 1.56
C PRO A 23 -15.52 -51.45 2.96
N LYS A 24 -14.29 -51.60 3.45
CA LYS A 24 -13.79 -51.01 4.69
C LYS A 24 -13.27 -49.59 4.46
N GLY A 25 -13.59 -48.69 5.39
CA GLY A 25 -13.09 -47.32 5.47
C GLY A 25 -11.57 -47.24 5.43
N ARG A 26 -11.07 -46.29 4.63
CA ARG A 26 -9.64 -46.01 4.46
C ARG A 26 -9.19 -45.08 5.58
N LYS A 27 -8.37 -45.60 6.51
CA LYS A 27 -7.61 -44.77 7.45
C LYS A 27 -6.70 -43.83 6.64
N ALA A 28 -6.73 -42.53 6.95
CA ALA A 28 -5.80 -41.56 6.42
C ALA A 28 -4.36 -42.01 6.71
N LYS A 29 -3.54 -42.17 5.67
CA LYS A 29 -2.10 -42.39 5.81
C LYS A 29 -1.49 -41.09 6.30
N ARG A 30 -1.00 -41.08 7.53
CA ARG A 30 -0.12 -40.03 8.08
C ARG A 30 1.05 -39.85 7.10
N ALA A 31 1.25 -38.63 6.62
CA ALA A 31 2.38 -38.28 5.77
C ALA A 31 3.68 -38.68 6.49
N LYS A 32 4.54 -39.47 5.82
CA LYS A 32 5.88 -39.78 6.32
C LYS A 32 6.71 -38.50 6.20
N THR A 33 6.97 -37.84 7.32
CA THR A 33 8.01 -36.81 7.42
C THR A 33 9.34 -37.48 7.15
N THR A 34 9.92 -37.27 5.97
CA THR A 34 11.31 -37.62 5.69
C THR A 34 12.18 -36.74 6.58
N LYS A 35 12.82 -37.33 7.61
CA LYS A 35 13.95 -36.70 8.29
C LYS A 35 15.07 -36.57 7.26
N VAL A 36 15.23 -35.37 6.69
CA VAL A 36 16.45 -35.00 6.00
C VAL A 36 17.53 -34.87 7.07
N VAL A 37 18.48 -35.80 7.10
CA VAL A 37 19.72 -35.59 7.82
C VAL A 37 20.55 -34.67 6.93
N SER A 38 20.44 -33.36 7.16
CA SER A 38 21.34 -32.38 6.56
C SER A 38 22.72 -32.56 7.18
N THR A 39 23.73 -32.81 6.37
CA THR A 39 25.12 -32.54 6.76
C THR A 39 25.19 -31.12 7.34
N PRO A 40 25.85 -30.89 8.49
CA PRO A 40 25.99 -29.54 9.01
C PRO A 40 26.70 -28.68 7.97
N ALA A 41 26.04 -27.62 7.50
CA ALA A 41 26.71 -26.61 6.71
C ALA A 41 27.82 -26.01 7.56
N VAL A 42 29.03 -25.88 6.99
CA VAL A 42 30.09 -25.09 7.63
C VAL A 42 29.56 -23.66 7.68
N PRO A 43 29.40 -23.04 8.87
CA PRO A 43 28.91 -21.67 8.97
C PRO A 43 29.81 -20.76 8.12
N ARG A 44 29.23 -20.01 7.18
CA ARG A 44 29.97 -18.96 6.48
C ARG A 44 30.44 -17.94 7.54
N PRO A 45 31.70 -17.45 7.47
CA PRO A 45 32.16 -16.39 8.37
C PRO A 45 31.20 -15.20 8.33
N ALA A 46 30.99 -14.54 9.47
CA ALA A 46 30.21 -13.31 9.53
C ALA A 46 30.78 -12.29 8.54
N ARG A 47 29.92 -11.77 7.67
CA ARG A 47 30.29 -10.84 6.60
C ARG A 47 30.12 -9.41 7.09
N GLU A 48 31.10 -8.56 6.82
CA GLU A 48 30.96 -7.13 7.06
C GLU A 48 29.80 -6.57 6.23
N PRO A 49 28.85 -5.84 6.83
CA PRO A 49 27.72 -5.27 6.11
C PRO A 49 28.19 -4.21 5.11
N PHE A 50 27.45 -4.06 4.01
CA PHE A 50 27.75 -3.03 3.01
C PHE A 50 27.32 -1.63 3.52
N VAL A 51 26.07 -1.52 3.94
CA VAL A 51 25.49 -0.36 4.62
C VAL A 51 24.75 -0.87 5.85
N ARG A 52 24.97 -0.22 7.00
CA ARG A 52 24.34 -0.58 8.27
C ARG A 52 23.73 0.67 8.91
N SER A 53 22.44 0.67 9.16
CA SER A 53 21.80 1.66 10.05
C SER A 53 22.18 1.33 11.50
N ILE A 54 22.68 2.31 12.24
CA ILE A 54 23.13 2.12 13.63
C ILE A 54 21.92 2.03 14.57
N ASP A 55 20.86 2.78 14.26
CA ASP A 55 19.66 2.92 15.10
C ASP A 55 18.55 1.91 14.73
N ALA A 56 18.81 0.98 13.81
CA ALA A 56 17.83 -0.02 13.41
C ALA A 56 17.78 -1.18 14.42
N PRO A 57 16.59 -1.74 14.71
CA PRO A 57 16.48 -2.95 15.51
C PRO A 57 17.27 -4.12 14.90
N ALA A 58 17.86 -4.95 15.76
CA ALA A 58 18.55 -6.15 15.31
C ALA A 58 17.56 -7.19 14.76
N THR A 59 17.89 -7.81 13.63
CA THR A 59 17.06 -8.83 12.96
C THR A 59 17.79 -10.17 12.79
N PRO A 60 18.18 -10.85 13.89
CA PRO A 60 19.02 -12.04 13.81
C PRO A 60 18.36 -13.27 13.14
N GLY A 61 17.03 -13.32 13.08
CA GLY A 61 16.28 -14.31 12.30
C GLY A 61 15.77 -13.79 10.95
N GLY A 62 16.08 -12.52 10.64
CA GLY A 62 15.73 -11.83 9.41
C GLY A 62 16.87 -11.85 8.38
N LEU A 63 16.88 -10.87 7.49
CA LEU A 63 17.82 -10.75 6.37
C LEU A 63 19.06 -9.87 6.69
N SER A 64 19.42 -9.72 7.96
CA SER A 64 20.55 -8.87 8.36
C SER A 64 21.84 -9.21 7.60
N GLY A 65 22.45 -8.19 7.00
CA GLY A 65 23.70 -8.32 6.23
C GLY A 65 23.55 -8.93 4.84
N LYS A 66 22.32 -9.28 4.41
CA LYS A 66 22.04 -9.75 3.05
C LYS A 66 21.91 -8.60 2.08
N ASN A 67 22.41 -8.80 0.87
CA ASN A 67 22.38 -7.82 -0.21
C ASN A 67 21.64 -8.45 -1.39
N ILE A 68 20.53 -7.83 -1.78
CA ILE A 68 19.59 -8.37 -2.76
C ILE A 68 19.55 -7.44 -3.95
N ALA A 69 19.87 -7.96 -5.14
CA ALA A 69 19.63 -7.27 -6.39
C ALA A 69 18.19 -7.56 -6.87
N LEU A 70 17.37 -6.52 -7.00
CA LEU A 70 15.96 -6.69 -7.32
C LEU A 70 15.51 -5.67 -8.36
N TRP A 71 14.62 -6.08 -9.28
CA TRP A 71 14.04 -5.14 -10.22
C TRP A 71 12.61 -5.51 -10.64
N GLN A 72 11.86 -4.45 -10.87
CA GLN A 72 10.48 -4.41 -11.37
C GLN A 72 10.43 -4.38 -12.92
N SER A 73 10.29 -5.54 -13.57
CA SER A 73 10.10 -5.67 -15.02
C SER A 73 10.90 -4.65 -15.85
N HIS A 74 10.29 -4.09 -16.90
CA HIS A 74 10.86 -3.18 -17.87
C HIS A 74 10.53 -1.73 -17.56
N GLY A 75 10.96 -0.81 -18.42
CA GLY A 75 10.63 0.61 -18.28
C GLY A 75 10.57 1.30 -19.62
N ARG A 76 10.18 2.58 -19.60
CA ARG A 76 10.09 3.40 -20.81
C ARG A 76 11.44 3.43 -21.52
N TYR A 77 11.45 3.19 -22.83
CA TYR A 77 12.66 3.17 -23.64
C TYR A 77 12.46 3.92 -24.97
N PHE A 78 13.55 4.32 -25.60
CA PHE A 78 13.55 4.91 -26.92
C PHE A 78 13.62 3.83 -28.00
N ASP A 79 12.55 3.67 -28.78
CA ASP A 79 12.53 2.76 -29.90
C ASP A 79 13.23 3.39 -31.11
N GLN A 80 14.42 2.88 -31.40
CA GLN A 80 15.27 3.32 -32.51
C GLN A 80 14.64 3.15 -33.89
N LYS A 81 13.71 2.19 -34.06
CA LYS A 81 13.07 1.90 -35.35
C LYS A 81 11.87 2.81 -35.59
N GLU A 82 11.13 3.10 -34.53
CA GLU A 82 9.93 3.95 -34.57
C GLU A 82 10.23 5.43 -34.28
N ASP A 83 11.49 5.77 -33.98
CA ASP A 83 11.97 7.12 -33.62
C ASP A 83 11.13 7.79 -32.51
N ARG A 84 10.80 7.01 -31.45
CA ARG A 84 9.95 7.50 -30.35
C ARG A 84 10.25 6.83 -29.02
N TRP A 85 9.96 7.54 -27.93
CA TRP A 85 9.85 6.96 -26.60
C TRP A 85 8.56 6.14 -26.45
N THR A 86 8.66 4.91 -25.96
CA THR A 86 7.54 3.98 -25.82
C THR A 86 7.71 3.07 -24.60
N TRP A 87 6.62 2.38 -24.27
CA TRP A 87 6.62 1.21 -23.39
C TRP A 87 6.84 -0.06 -24.20
N GLN A 88 7.35 -1.10 -23.56
CA GLN A 88 7.46 -2.42 -24.19
C GLN A 88 6.10 -3.09 -24.36
N ARG A 89 5.21 -2.94 -23.37
CA ARG A 89 3.86 -3.48 -23.45
C ARG A 89 2.83 -2.42 -23.76
N ALA A 90 1.68 -2.88 -24.23
CA ALA A 90 0.54 -2.02 -24.44
C ALA A 90 -0.11 -1.60 -23.11
N ARG A 91 -0.82 -0.48 -23.19
CA ARG A 91 -1.69 0.00 -22.12
C ARG A 91 -2.94 -0.85 -22.08
N LEU A 92 -3.10 -1.63 -21.02
CA LEU A 92 -4.18 -2.58 -20.85
C LEU A 92 -4.74 -2.47 -19.43
N MET A 93 -6.06 -2.55 -19.30
CA MET A 93 -6.77 -2.60 -18.02
C MET A 93 -6.45 -1.42 -17.08
N GLY A 94 -6.13 -0.25 -17.63
CA GLY A 94 -5.74 0.97 -16.92
C GLY A 94 -4.29 1.03 -16.47
N THR A 95 -3.42 0.12 -16.92
CA THR A 95 -2.00 0.09 -16.57
C THR A 95 -1.12 -0.33 -17.75
N VAL A 96 0.18 -0.51 -17.51
CA VAL A 96 1.16 -1.09 -18.45
C VAL A 96 2.16 -1.93 -17.66
N GLU A 97 2.62 -3.06 -18.21
CA GLU A 97 3.57 -3.96 -17.54
C GLU A 97 4.83 -3.23 -17.07
N ASP A 98 5.29 -2.22 -17.80
CA ASP A 98 6.50 -1.45 -17.48
C ASP A 98 6.37 -0.60 -16.18
N LEU A 99 5.13 -0.32 -15.73
CA LEU A 99 4.83 0.40 -14.48
C LEU A 99 4.19 -0.50 -13.40
N TYR A 100 3.49 -1.54 -13.82
CA TYR A 100 2.62 -2.31 -12.95
C TYR A 100 3.35 -3.13 -11.85
N PRO A 101 4.41 -3.90 -12.13
CA PRO A 101 5.24 -4.57 -11.13
C PRO A 101 5.87 -3.61 -10.12
N GLN A 102 6.08 -2.33 -10.50
CA GLN A 102 6.61 -1.32 -9.56
C GLN A 102 5.66 -1.13 -8.38
N ALA A 103 4.35 -1.27 -8.59
CA ALA A 103 3.32 -1.14 -7.57
C ALA A 103 3.25 -2.35 -6.61
N TYR A 104 4.04 -3.41 -6.85
CA TYR A 104 4.35 -4.45 -5.87
C TYR A 104 5.69 -4.18 -5.19
N VAL A 105 6.68 -3.84 -6.02
CA VAL A 105 8.08 -3.78 -5.61
C VAL A 105 8.37 -2.60 -4.70
N LEU A 106 8.01 -1.39 -5.12
CA LEU A 106 8.35 -0.16 -4.39
C LEU A 106 7.56 0.02 -3.09
N PRO A 107 6.22 -0.15 -3.05
CA PRO A 107 5.45 0.08 -1.83
C PRO A 107 5.43 -1.10 -0.86
N TYR A 108 5.73 -2.34 -1.31
CA TYR A 108 5.61 -3.53 -0.46
C TYR A 108 6.89 -4.35 -0.37
N LEU A 109 7.37 -4.95 -1.47
CA LEU A 109 8.43 -5.97 -1.41
C LEU A 109 9.77 -5.40 -0.94
N ILE A 110 10.21 -4.25 -1.45
CA ILE A 110 11.45 -3.62 -0.98
C ILE A 110 11.36 -3.26 0.51
N PRO A 111 10.30 -2.56 0.98
CA PRO A 111 10.13 -2.32 2.40
C PRO A 111 10.15 -3.58 3.27
N MET A 112 9.50 -4.68 2.87
CA MET A 112 9.54 -5.95 3.64
C MET A 112 10.95 -6.56 3.72
N LEU A 113 11.72 -6.49 2.63
CA LEU A 113 13.10 -6.98 2.62
C LEU A 113 14.01 -6.10 3.50
N GLU A 114 13.85 -4.78 3.44
CA GLU A 114 14.61 -3.81 4.23
C GLU A 114 14.23 -3.85 5.72
N ASN A 115 12.94 -4.00 6.04
CA ASN A 115 12.44 -4.18 7.41
C ASN A 115 12.95 -5.47 8.06
N ALA A 116 13.19 -6.51 7.25
CA ALA A 116 13.86 -7.72 7.71
C ALA A 116 15.39 -7.56 7.82
N GLY A 117 15.97 -6.45 7.37
CA GLY A 117 17.39 -6.12 7.51
C GLY A 117 18.25 -6.34 6.25
N ALA A 118 17.65 -6.62 5.09
CA ALA A 118 18.38 -6.67 3.83
C ALA A 118 18.75 -5.27 3.33
N TYR A 119 19.83 -5.17 2.57
CA TYR A 119 20.10 -4.02 1.71
C TYR A 119 19.67 -4.35 0.28
N VAL A 120 18.72 -3.59 -0.27
CA VAL A 120 18.16 -3.86 -1.61
C VAL A 120 18.70 -2.87 -2.62
N LEU A 121 19.26 -3.38 -3.72
CA LEU A 121 19.73 -2.59 -4.85
C LEU A 121 18.79 -2.75 -6.04
N THR A 122 18.49 -1.63 -6.71
CA THR A 122 17.67 -1.61 -7.93
C THR A 122 18.45 -1.00 -9.11
N PRO A 123 18.32 -1.55 -10.33
CA PRO A 123 18.90 -1.00 -11.54
C PRO A 123 18.02 0.10 -12.18
N ARG A 124 17.00 0.57 -11.46
CA ARG A 124 16.09 1.67 -11.82
C ARG A 124 15.93 2.59 -10.60
N GLU A 125 15.62 3.86 -10.84
CA GLU A 125 15.30 4.80 -9.76
C GLU A 125 14.09 4.32 -8.96
N ARG A 126 14.15 4.44 -7.63
CA ARG A 126 13.10 3.98 -6.70
C ARG A 126 12.30 5.11 -6.07
N ASP A 127 12.80 6.35 -6.12
CA ASP A 127 12.07 7.53 -5.67
C ASP A 127 11.15 8.05 -6.77
N VAL A 128 9.86 8.15 -6.43
CA VAL A 128 8.79 8.56 -7.35
C VAL A 128 8.67 10.08 -7.48
N SER A 129 9.40 10.84 -6.66
CA SER A 129 9.44 12.29 -6.71
C SER A 129 10.12 12.80 -7.98
N ILE A 130 9.48 13.74 -8.67
CA ILE A 130 10.05 14.46 -9.81
C ILE A 130 11.11 15.48 -9.41
N GLN A 131 11.31 15.74 -8.11
CA GLN A 131 12.37 16.62 -7.65
C GLN A 131 13.67 15.83 -7.53
N GLU A 132 14.76 16.42 -8.01
CA GLU A 132 16.13 15.93 -7.82
C GLU A 132 16.98 17.11 -7.36
N ILE A 133 17.69 16.90 -6.26
CA ILE A 133 18.66 17.84 -5.72
C ILE A 133 19.99 17.12 -5.67
N ILE A 134 20.97 17.67 -6.37
CA ILE A 134 22.35 17.23 -6.30
C ILE A 134 23.14 18.28 -5.55
N VAL A 135 23.90 17.87 -4.53
CA VAL A 135 24.86 18.72 -3.82
C VAL A 135 26.24 18.11 -3.99
N ASP A 136 27.15 18.86 -4.58
CA ASP A 136 28.46 18.39 -5.03
C ASP A 136 29.49 19.53 -4.89
N PHE A 137 30.68 19.22 -4.37
CA PHE A 137 31.81 20.15 -4.25
C PHE A 137 32.25 20.72 -5.59
N ASP A 138 32.20 19.93 -6.67
CA ASP A 138 32.66 20.37 -7.98
C ASP A 138 31.77 21.45 -8.61
N GLY A 139 30.53 21.63 -8.11
CA GLY A 139 29.54 22.54 -8.68
C GLY A 139 29.13 22.16 -10.11
N GLY A 140 28.69 23.13 -10.91
CA GLY A 140 28.05 22.88 -12.21
C GLY A 140 26.55 23.09 -12.09
N TYR A 141 25.76 22.07 -12.43
CA TYR A 141 24.30 22.06 -12.23
C TYR A 141 23.88 21.68 -10.80
N ALA A 142 24.82 21.24 -9.97
CA ALA A 142 24.57 20.95 -8.56
C ALA A 142 24.29 22.23 -7.75
N GLN A 143 23.47 22.11 -6.70
CA GLN A 143 23.28 23.18 -5.72
C GLN A 143 24.57 23.48 -4.98
N LYS A 144 24.79 24.76 -4.66
CA LYS A 144 25.83 25.17 -3.72
C LYS A 144 25.41 24.77 -2.31
N GLY A 145 26.09 23.81 -1.73
CA GLY A 145 25.79 23.36 -0.37
C GLY A 145 26.83 22.48 0.27
N TYR A 146 28.00 22.30 -0.33
CA TYR A 146 29.08 21.52 0.25
C TYR A 146 29.98 22.38 1.14
N GLU A 147 30.23 21.92 2.36
CA GLU A 147 31.13 22.57 3.32
C GLU A 147 31.98 21.52 4.06
N GLU A 148 33.18 21.90 4.49
CA GLU A 148 34.09 21.04 5.26
C GLU A 148 34.36 21.67 6.64
N LYS A 149 34.17 20.90 7.71
CA LYS A 149 34.57 21.26 9.08
C LYS A 149 35.81 20.45 9.44
N ASN A 150 36.91 21.12 9.75
CA ASN A 150 38.19 20.44 10.03
C ASN A 150 38.43 20.30 11.53
N GLY A 151 38.71 19.06 11.94
CA GLY A 151 39.24 18.72 13.25
C GLY A 151 40.76 18.58 13.20
N SER A 152 41.28 17.44 13.64
CA SER A 152 42.73 17.16 13.66
C SER A 152 43.34 16.80 12.31
N LYS A 153 42.51 16.41 11.33
CA LYS A 153 42.88 16.11 9.96
C LYS A 153 42.17 17.09 9.03
N LYS A 154 42.61 17.20 7.78
CA LYS A 154 42.01 18.09 6.79
C LYS A 154 41.64 17.33 5.52
N TRP A 155 40.47 17.65 5.01
CA TRP A 155 40.05 17.18 3.70
C TRP A 155 40.93 17.79 2.61
N HIS A 156 41.23 17.01 1.58
CA HIS A 156 41.93 17.45 0.38
C HIS A 156 41.45 16.65 -0.83
N THR A 157 41.69 17.17 -2.03
CA THR A 157 41.34 16.47 -3.26
C THR A 157 42.22 15.24 -3.41
N ALA A 158 41.61 14.10 -3.74
CA ALA A 158 42.32 12.86 -4.01
C ALA A 158 42.89 12.90 -5.44
N ASP A 159 44.20 13.08 -5.56
CA ASP A 159 44.88 13.17 -6.84
C ASP A 159 44.69 11.90 -7.68
N GLY A 160 44.31 12.08 -8.95
CA GLY A 160 44.14 10.98 -9.90
C GLY A 160 42.85 10.17 -9.77
N LEU A 161 42.02 10.43 -8.73
CA LEU A 161 40.68 9.84 -8.63
C LEU A 161 39.65 10.70 -9.36
N LYS A 162 38.64 10.03 -9.90
CA LYS A 162 37.48 10.66 -10.55
C LYS A 162 36.23 10.38 -9.74
N GLY A 163 35.42 11.41 -9.57
CA GLY A 163 34.14 11.37 -8.86
C GLY A 163 32.99 11.76 -9.77
N PHE A 164 31.80 11.78 -9.19
CA PHE A 164 30.63 12.37 -9.79
C PHE A 164 30.86 13.87 -10.02
N GLY A 165 30.45 14.36 -11.19
CA GLY A 165 30.40 15.78 -11.46
C GLY A 165 29.17 16.12 -12.29
N TYR A 166 28.28 16.95 -11.76
CA TYR A 166 27.08 17.37 -12.50
C TYR A 166 27.42 18.47 -13.53
N LYS A 167 28.17 18.09 -14.57
CA LYS A 167 28.70 19.01 -15.60
C LYS A 167 27.86 19.12 -16.86
N LYS A 168 26.94 18.16 -17.07
CA LYS A 168 26.01 18.12 -18.19
C LYS A 168 24.61 17.86 -17.67
N GLU A 169 23.66 18.72 -18.01
CA GLU A 169 22.24 18.53 -17.68
C GLU A 169 21.65 17.33 -18.44
N ILE A 170 21.99 17.22 -19.72
CA ILE A 170 21.59 16.14 -20.62
C ILE A 170 22.80 15.26 -20.94
N LEU A 171 22.67 13.95 -20.73
CA LEU A 171 23.68 12.97 -21.08
C LEU A 171 23.53 12.52 -22.54
N THR A 172 24.66 12.37 -23.22
CA THR A 172 24.74 11.92 -24.61
C THR A 172 25.67 10.72 -24.74
N ASP A 173 25.48 9.91 -25.78
CA ASP A 173 26.33 8.75 -26.09
C ASP A 173 26.60 7.88 -24.86
N THR A 174 27.87 7.77 -24.45
CA THR A 174 28.35 6.98 -23.31
C THR A 174 28.87 7.86 -22.17
N ASP A 175 28.42 9.12 -22.10
CA ASP A 175 28.73 10.05 -21.01
C ASP A 175 28.53 9.34 -19.66
N ASN A 176 29.54 9.48 -18.78
CA ASN A 176 29.53 8.91 -17.43
C ASN A 176 29.81 10.03 -16.41
N PRO A 177 28.79 10.49 -15.66
CA PRO A 177 28.95 11.57 -14.68
C PRO A 177 30.01 11.30 -13.61
N PHE A 178 30.23 10.04 -13.23
CA PHE A 178 31.23 9.59 -12.26
C PHE A 178 32.67 9.61 -12.80
N ARG A 179 32.87 10.18 -13.99
CA ARG A 179 34.19 10.48 -14.57
C ARG A 179 34.42 11.97 -14.82
N MET A 180 33.46 12.82 -14.44
CA MET A 180 33.46 14.25 -14.75
C MET A 180 33.83 15.12 -13.55
N GLY A 181 33.89 14.55 -12.35
CA GLY A 181 34.22 15.25 -11.11
C GLY A 181 35.53 14.81 -10.46
N SER A 182 35.72 15.29 -9.24
CA SER A 182 36.82 15.03 -8.32
C SER A 182 36.32 14.34 -7.06
N VAL A 183 37.23 13.88 -6.21
CA VAL A 183 36.89 13.20 -4.95
C VAL A 183 37.65 13.89 -3.83
N ARG A 184 37.00 14.10 -2.69
CA ARG A 184 37.63 14.58 -1.46
C ARG A 184 38.02 13.38 -0.60
N GLN A 185 39.15 13.44 0.07
CA GLN A 185 39.61 12.37 0.97
C GLN A 185 40.22 12.91 2.26
N ILE A 186 40.21 12.07 3.29
CA ILE A 186 40.75 12.37 4.61
C ILE A 186 41.18 11.07 5.31
N GLN A 187 42.15 11.18 6.21
CA GLN A 187 42.52 10.08 7.12
C GLN A 187 41.51 9.95 8.26
N THR A 188 41.21 8.72 8.67
CA THR A 188 40.36 8.45 9.83
C THR A 188 40.99 8.93 11.13
N VAL A 189 40.14 9.12 12.14
CA VAL A 189 40.52 9.32 13.55
C VAL A 189 39.65 8.44 14.44
N THR A 190 40.19 8.01 15.58
CA THR A 190 39.45 7.17 16.54
C THR A 190 38.75 7.96 17.63
N ASN A 191 39.15 9.22 17.87
CA ASN A 191 38.51 10.10 18.85
C ASN A 191 37.50 11.04 18.16
N PRO A 192 36.19 10.94 18.45
CA PRO A 192 35.16 11.81 17.90
C PRO A 192 35.39 13.31 18.13
N ASP A 193 36.01 13.72 19.25
CA ASP A 193 36.29 15.15 19.54
C ASP A 193 37.31 15.76 18.56
N LYS A 194 38.03 14.91 17.83
CA LYS A 194 39.02 15.30 16.82
C LYS A 194 38.51 15.13 15.40
N ALA A 195 37.24 14.78 15.24
CA ALA A 195 36.62 14.49 13.95
C ALA A 195 36.56 15.73 13.05
N SER A 196 36.69 15.47 11.75
CA SER A 196 36.38 16.40 10.67
C SER A 196 35.12 15.89 9.97
N ALA A 197 34.36 16.80 9.39
CA ALA A 197 33.10 16.51 8.70
C ALA A 197 33.09 17.09 7.29
N ALA A 198 32.53 16.33 6.35
CA ALA A 198 32.00 16.87 5.10
C ALA A 198 30.47 17.03 5.27
N CYS A 199 29.93 18.19 4.89
CA CYS A 199 28.54 18.57 5.16
C CYS A 199 27.86 18.98 3.85
N TRP A 200 26.69 18.42 3.55
CA TRP A 200 25.87 18.76 2.39
C TRP A 200 24.56 19.41 2.83
N TYR A 201 24.35 20.67 2.48
CA TYR A 201 23.11 21.42 2.69
C TYR A 201 22.30 21.47 1.40
N ALA A 202 20.98 21.26 1.50
CA ALA A 202 20.08 21.28 0.35
C ALA A 202 18.94 22.28 0.57
N ASP A 203 18.48 22.90 -0.51
CA ASP A 203 17.29 23.76 -0.56
C ASP A 203 16.15 23.04 -1.27
N PHE A 204 15.07 22.77 -0.54
CA PHE A 204 13.92 21.99 -1.00
C PHE A 204 12.80 22.89 -1.52
N LYS A 205 12.30 22.64 -2.73
CA LYS A 205 11.19 23.42 -3.29
C LYS A 205 9.84 23.10 -2.64
N LYS A 206 9.62 21.85 -2.23
CA LYS A 206 8.41 21.37 -1.55
C LYS A 206 8.83 20.54 -0.34
N ALA A 207 7.99 20.50 0.70
CA ALA A 207 8.14 19.53 1.77
C ALA A 207 7.75 18.14 1.24
N GLY A 208 8.38 17.09 1.74
CA GLY A 208 8.10 15.73 1.30
C GLY A 208 9.09 14.71 1.85
N THR A 209 8.84 13.45 1.54
CA THR A 209 9.77 12.36 1.81
C THR A 209 10.60 12.10 0.56
N TYR A 210 11.92 12.14 0.69
CA TYR A 210 12.85 11.99 -0.43
C TYR A 210 13.89 10.92 -0.11
N ALA A 211 14.23 10.10 -1.10
CA ALA A 211 15.37 9.21 -1.07
C ALA A 211 16.66 10.02 -0.98
N VAL A 212 17.60 9.56 -0.15
CA VAL A 212 18.94 10.15 0.00
C VAL A 212 19.98 9.12 -0.46
N TYR A 213 20.82 9.55 -1.40
CA TYR A 213 21.93 8.78 -1.94
C TYR A 213 23.24 9.53 -1.70
N VAL A 214 24.31 8.78 -1.42
CA VAL A 214 25.68 9.29 -1.30
C VAL A 214 26.57 8.65 -2.36
N SER A 215 27.62 9.35 -2.77
CA SER A 215 28.71 8.78 -3.56
C SER A 215 30.07 8.96 -2.88
N TYR A 216 30.99 8.08 -3.22
CA TYR A 216 32.37 8.06 -2.74
C TYR A 216 33.24 7.22 -3.68
N ALA A 217 34.56 7.22 -3.47
CA ALA A 217 35.51 6.34 -4.15
C ALA A 217 35.99 5.20 -3.24
N SER A 218 36.13 4.00 -3.80
CA SER A 218 36.66 2.85 -3.07
C SER A 218 38.15 2.68 -3.31
N LEU A 219 38.91 2.69 -2.21
CA LEU A 219 40.35 2.42 -2.15
C LEU A 219 40.65 1.19 -1.29
N PRO A 220 41.77 0.46 -1.53
CA PRO A 220 42.13 -0.72 -0.74
C PRO A 220 42.24 -0.48 0.77
N ASN A 221 42.64 0.72 1.19
CA ASN A 221 42.77 1.18 2.58
C ASN A 221 41.62 2.11 3.01
N SER A 222 40.44 2.00 2.38
CA SER A 222 39.27 2.77 2.84
C SER A 222 38.74 2.26 4.18
N ALA A 223 38.09 3.11 4.95
CA ALA A 223 37.36 2.71 6.14
C ALA A 223 36.20 1.76 5.78
N ARG A 224 35.90 0.84 6.70
CA ARG A 224 34.80 -0.14 6.58
C ARG A 224 33.51 0.34 7.25
N ASP A 225 33.62 1.42 8.02
CA ASP A 225 32.63 1.96 8.96
C ASP A 225 32.54 3.49 8.81
N ALA A 226 32.60 4.00 7.57
CA ALA A 226 32.47 5.44 7.33
C ALA A 226 31.10 5.93 7.82
N ARG A 227 31.10 6.89 8.76
CA ARG A 227 29.90 7.30 9.49
C ARG A 227 29.20 8.46 8.80
N TYR A 228 28.04 8.16 8.23
CA TYR A 228 27.11 9.13 7.66
C TYR A 228 25.98 9.45 8.63
N ILE A 229 25.56 10.71 8.69
CA ILE A 229 24.42 11.18 9.46
C ILE A 229 23.47 11.88 8.50
N VAL A 230 22.22 11.41 8.43
CA VAL A 230 21.15 12.08 7.68
C VAL A 230 20.28 12.85 8.67
N ASN A 231 20.24 14.18 8.55
CA ASN A 231 19.44 15.05 9.42
C ASN A 231 18.14 15.42 8.73
N SER A 232 17.02 14.96 9.28
CA SER A 232 15.69 15.14 8.70
C SER A 232 14.69 15.70 9.70
N LEU A 233 13.44 15.91 9.28
CA LEU A 233 12.36 16.26 10.21
C LEU A 233 12.09 15.14 11.24
N ALA A 234 12.45 13.89 10.93
CA ALA A 234 12.32 12.74 11.84
C ALA A 234 13.53 12.60 12.78
N GLY A 235 14.37 13.64 12.88
CA GLY A 235 15.63 13.60 13.62
C GLY A 235 16.81 13.11 12.77
N SER A 236 17.93 12.87 13.44
CA SER A 236 19.17 12.37 12.85
C SER A 236 19.17 10.84 12.82
N LYS A 237 19.55 10.25 11.69
CA LYS A 237 19.75 8.81 11.54
C LYS A 237 21.19 8.54 11.10
N GLU A 238 21.83 7.58 11.75
CA GLU A 238 23.24 7.28 11.49
C GLU A 238 23.45 5.97 10.73
N PHE A 239 24.44 5.98 9.84
CA PHE A 239 24.80 4.86 8.98
C PHE A 239 26.31 4.62 9.01
N GLU A 240 26.71 3.36 9.08
CA GLU A 240 28.05 2.92 8.73
C GLU A 240 28.06 2.37 7.31
N VAL A 241 28.97 2.89 6.48
CA VAL A 241 29.13 2.48 5.08
C VAL A 241 30.53 1.91 4.87
N ASN A 242 30.60 0.71 4.29
CA ASN A 242 31.85 0.08 3.93
C ASN A 242 32.40 0.66 2.63
N GLN A 243 33.23 1.71 2.74
CA GLN A 243 33.77 2.41 1.58
C GLN A 243 34.84 1.61 0.79
N ARG A 244 35.26 0.43 1.26
CA ARG A 244 36.15 -0.44 0.46
C ARG A 244 35.47 -1.01 -0.79
N ILE A 245 34.14 -0.96 -0.84
CA ILE A 245 33.30 -1.50 -1.91
C ILE A 245 32.24 -0.47 -2.31
N GLY A 246 31.62 -0.62 -3.47
CA GLY A 246 30.48 0.21 -3.91
C GLY A 246 30.81 1.65 -4.34
N GLY A 247 32.08 2.06 -4.40
CA GLY A 247 32.45 3.40 -4.87
C GLY A 247 32.20 3.62 -6.37
N GLY A 248 31.98 4.88 -6.76
CA GLY A 248 31.75 5.28 -8.16
C GLY A 248 30.32 5.09 -8.67
N THR A 249 29.34 5.00 -7.76
CA THR A 249 27.91 4.97 -8.07
C THR A 249 27.10 5.58 -6.92
N TRP A 250 25.76 5.63 -7.05
CA TRP A 250 24.85 6.11 -6.02
C TRP A 250 24.54 5.02 -4.98
N ILE A 251 24.79 5.30 -3.70
CA ILE A 251 24.51 4.41 -2.57
C ILE A 251 23.33 4.97 -1.75
N TYR A 252 22.24 4.23 -1.68
CA TYR A 252 21.02 4.62 -0.99
C TYR A 252 21.17 4.49 0.53
N LEU A 253 20.79 5.53 1.29
CA LEU A 253 20.78 5.49 2.75
C LEU A 253 19.39 5.36 3.36
N GLY A 254 18.34 5.72 2.61
CA GLY A 254 16.97 5.73 3.13
C GLY A 254 16.13 6.82 2.50
N SER A 255 14.87 6.89 2.89
CA SER A 255 13.93 7.95 2.50
C SER A 255 13.49 8.72 3.74
N PHE A 256 13.63 10.04 3.72
CA PHE A 256 13.48 10.88 4.91
C PHE A 256 12.60 12.10 4.66
N PRO A 257 11.82 12.54 5.67
CA PRO A 257 10.96 13.71 5.54
C PRO A 257 11.77 15.01 5.69
N PHE A 258 11.60 15.92 4.74
CA PHE A 258 12.23 17.24 4.72
C PHE A 258 11.18 18.34 4.59
N ALA A 259 11.42 19.47 5.25
CA ALA A 259 10.65 20.69 5.06
C ALA A 259 11.06 21.40 3.76
N ALA A 260 10.17 22.24 3.23
CA ALA A 260 10.54 23.17 2.17
C ALA A 260 11.56 24.22 2.69
N GLY A 261 12.39 24.72 1.79
CA GLY A 261 13.47 25.65 2.07
C GLY A 261 14.78 24.96 2.46
N ARG A 262 15.76 25.78 2.85
CA ARG A 262 17.09 25.36 3.27
C ARG A 262 17.21 25.31 4.80
N SER A 263 17.62 24.15 5.32
CA SER A 263 17.91 23.98 6.76
C SER A 263 19.23 24.63 7.17
N LYS A 264 19.35 25.01 8.45
CA LYS A 264 20.61 25.42 9.09
C LYS A 264 21.49 24.22 9.46
N THR A 265 20.91 23.03 9.51
CA THR A 265 21.61 21.76 9.73
C THR A 265 21.84 21.11 8.37
N PRO A 266 23.04 20.57 8.08
CA PRO A 266 23.28 19.86 6.83
C PRO A 266 22.36 18.65 6.70
N VAL A 267 21.88 18.37 5.49
CA VAL A 267 21.04 17.21 5.19
C VAL A 267 21.83 15.91 5.38
N VAL A 268 23.09 15.89 4.95
CA VAL A 268 24.01 14.77 5.16
C VAL A 268 25.31 15.29 5.77
N GLU A 269 25.84 14.55 6.74
CA GLU A 269 27.20 14.73 7.27
C GLU A 269 27.97 13.42 7.12
N LEU A 270 29.24 13.50 6.76
CA LEU A 270 30.18 12.37 6.77
C LEU A 270 31.32 12.71 7.72
N LEU A 271 31.44 11.93 8.80
CA LEU A 271 32.49 12.07 9.80
C LEU A 271 33.67 11.16 9.47
N ASN A 272 34.90 11.64 9.67
CA ASN A 272 36.10 10.82 9.52
C ASN A 272 36.39 9.91 10.74
N VAL A 273 35.37 9.58 11.54
CA VAL A 273 35.50 8.71 12.71
C VAL A 273 35.42 7.25 12.27
N SER A 274 36.34 6.42 12.76
CA SER A 274 36.37 4.99 12.49
C SER A 274 36.97 4.25 13.68
N SER A 275 36.64 2.97 13.81
CA SER A 275 37.30 2.04 14.73
C SER A 275 38.78 1.80 14.37
N GLU A 276 39.18 2.03 13.12
CA GLU A 276 40.55 1.88 12.64
C GLU A 276 41.21 3.25 12.39
N ASP A 277 42.42 3.46 12.93
CA ASP A 277 43.22 4.66 12.67
C ASP A 277 43.96 4.58 11.33
N ASN A 278 44.24 5.73 10.71
CA ASN A 278 44.98 5.88 9.45
C ASN A 278 44.39 5.17 8.22
N GLN A 279 43.12 4.80 8.24
CA GLN A 279 42.37 4.43 7.03
C GLN A 279 41.96 5.70 6.26
N ILE A 280 41.44 5.55 5.05
CA ILE A 280 40.95 6.66 4.23
C ILE A 280 39.42 6.67 4.20
N ILE A 281 38.84 7.84 4.36
CA ILE A 281 37.45 8.11 4.01
C ILE A 281 37.44 9.04 2.81
N SER A 282 36.56 8.77 1.85
CA SER A 282 36.33 9.62 0.69
C SER A 282 34.91 10.16 0.65
N ALA A 283 34.76 11.33 0.02
CA ALA A 283 33.51 12.06 -0.14
C ALA A 283 33.43 12.62 -1.56
N ASP A 284 32.22 12.63 -2.12
CA ASP A 284 31.96 13.09 -3.48
C ASP A 284 30.66 13.91 -3.50
N ALA A 285 29.52 13.31 -3.86
CA ALA A 285 28.25 14.01 -4.02
C ALA A 285 27.11 13.36 -3.20
N VAL A 286 26.06 14.15 -2.97
CA VAL A 286 24.79 13.71 -2.39
C VAL A 286 23.67 13.97 -3.40
N LYS A 287 22.86 12.94 -3.67
CA LYS A 287 21.63 13.03 -4.49
C LYS A 287 20.41 12.84 -3.60
N ILE A 288 19.42 13.71 -3.73
CA ILE A 288 18.17 13.68 -2.97
C ILE A 288 17.00 13.74 -3.94
N GLY A 289 16.03 12.83 -3.83
CA GLY A 289 14.89 12.74 -4.75
C GLY A 289 15.15 11.90 -6.00
N GLY A 290 14.13 11.69 -6.85
CA GLY A 290 14.19 10.82 -8.03
C GLY A 290 14.52 11.55 -9.35
N GLY A 291 13.84 12.67 -9.60
CA GLY A 291 14.08 13.52 -10.77
C GLY A 291 13.38 13.08 -12.05
N ILE A 292 13.78 13.72 -13.15
CA ILE A 292 13.27 13.50 -14.51
C ILE A 292 14.37 12.90 -15.38
N GLY A 293 14.00 12.03 -16.32
CA GLY A 293 14.90 11.44 -17.29
C GLY A 293 15.68 12.47 -18.11
N ASN A 294 17.00 12.29 -18.21
CA ASN A 294 17.91 13.25 -18.83
C ASN A 294 18.93 12.62 -19.80
N VAL A 295 18.69 11.38 -20.24
CA VAL A 295 19.54 10.72 -21.25
C VAL A 295 18.94 10.95 -22.63
N SER A 296 19.70 11.60 -23.50
CA SER A 296 19.27 11.94 -24.86
C SER A 296 19.45 10.76 -25.82
N ARG A 297 18.41 10.48 -26.61
CA ARG A 297 18.35 9.42 -27.63
C ARG A 297 17.80 9.96 -28.95
N SER A 298 18.23 9.39 -30.06
CA SER A 298 17.74 9.69 -31.42
C SER A 298 17.88 8.46 -32.29
N ALA A 299 16.97 8.26 -33.25
CA ALA A 299 17.23 7.35 -34.35
C ALA A 299 18.38 7.87 -35.23
N ALA A 300 18.92 7.02 -36.10
CA ALA A 300 19.96 7.43 -37.04
C ALA A 300 19.45 8.54 -37.97
N GLY A 301 19.99 9.75 -37.83
CA GLY A 301 19.55 10.94 -38.56
C GLY A 301 18.27 11.59 -38.03
N GLY A 302 17.72 11.09 -36.92
CA GLY A 302 16.56 11.68 -36.22
C GLY A 302 16.96 12.79 -35.26
N GLU A 303 15.94 13.44 -34.68
CA GLU A 303 16.15 14.49 -33.66
C GLU A 303 16.40 13.87 -32.28
N ALA A 304 17.34 14.45 -31.55
CA ALA A 304 17.70 13.99 -30.21
C ALA A 304 16.67 14.46 -29.17
N THR A 305 16.10 13.52 -28.43
CA THR A 305 15.08 13.76 -27.41
C THR A 305 15.42 13.04 -26.11
N VAL A 306 14.92 13.56 -24.99
CA VAL A 306 14.89 12.88 -23.69
C VAL A 306 13.48 12.33 -23.43
N SER A 307 13.33 11.42 -22.49
CA SER A 307 12.03 10.80 -22.21
C SER A 307 10.98 11.78 -21.70
N THR A 308 11.41 12.87 -21.04
CA THR A 308 10.61 13.85 -20.28
C THR A 308 9.76 13.25 -19.16
N TYR A 309 9.97 11.97 -18.81
CA TYR A 309 9.19 11.26 -17.79
C TYR A 309 9.94 11.23 -16.45
N PRO A 310 9.24 11.03 -15.32
CA PRO A 310 9.89 10.76 -14.04
C PRO A 310 10.86 9.59 -14.16
N ARG A 311 12.05 9.73 -13.57
CA ARG A 311 13.16 8.80 -13.77
C ARG A 311 12.84 7.36 -13.35
N PHE A 312 11.99 7.17 -12.33
CA PHE A 312 11.55 5.84 -11.88
C PHE A 312 10.77 5.06 -12.96
N THR A 313 10.22 5.76 -13.95
CA THR A 313 9.47 5.13 -15.05
C THR A 313 10.38 4.60 -16.17
N GLU A 314 11.63 5.08 -16.25
CA GLU A 314 12.55 4.74 -17.33
C GLU A 314 13.10 3.31 -17.21
N GLY A 315 13.52 2.76 -18.35
CA GLY A 315 14.26 1.50 -18.41
C GLY A 315 15.60 1.59 -17.67
N ALA A 316 16.10 0.43 -17.24
CA ALA A 316 17.29 0.31 -16.41
C ALA A 316 18.54 0.94 -17.05
N ARG A 317 18.65 0.90 -18.39
CA ARG A 317 19.80 1.44 -19.10
C ARG A 317 20.07 2.93 -18.81
N TYR A 318 19.03 3.73 -18.63
CA TYR A 318 19.16 5.19 -18.47
C TYR A 318 19.58 5.52 -17.04
N TRP A 319 18.97 4.84 -16.06
CA TRP A 319 19.40 4.91 -14.67
C TRP A 319 20.86 4.47 -14.50
N MET A 320 21.25 3.36 -15.12
CA MET A 320 22.63 2.87 -15.04
C MET A 320 23.64 3.88 -15.59
N GLN A 321 23.32 4.58 -16.69
CA GLN A 321 24.17 5.64 -17.20
C GLN A 321 24.27 6.82 -16.22
N TRP A 322 23.14 7.27 -15.67
CA TRP A 322 23.11 8.33 -14.65
C TRP A 322 23.86 7.95 -13.36
N ALA A 323 23.78 6.68 -12.98
CA ALA A 323 24.44 6.09 -11.81
C ALA A 323 25.91 5.71 -12.06
N GLY A 324 26.49 6.09 -13.21
CA GLY A 324 27.92 5.91 -13.49
C GLY A 324 28.35 4.49 -13.85
N ILE A 325 27.40 3.58 -14.08
CA ILE A 325 27.70 2.22 -14.52
C ILE A 325 28.39 2.27 -15.90
N PRO A 326 29.41 1.44 -16.19
CA PRO A 326 30.08 1.47 -17.49
C PRO A 326 29.18 1.10 -18.66
N ALA A 327 29.39 1.73 -19.83
CA ALA A 327 28.63 1.44 -21.06
C ALA A 327 28.69 -0.03 -21.49
N SER A 328 29.78 -0.74 -21.17
CA SER A 328 29.90 -2.19 -21.42
C SER A 328 28.88 -3.05 -20.65
N VAL A 329 28.17 -2.47 -19.68
CA VAL A 329 27.11 -3.13 -18.90
C VAL A 329 25.73 -2.71 -19.39
N TYR A 330 25.48 -1.41 -19.58
CA TYR A 330 24.14 -0.89 -19.88
C TYR A 330 23.84 -0.68 -21.36
N SER A 331 24.86 -0.74 -22.24
CA SER A 331 24.75 -0.46 -23.67
C SER A 331 25.37 -1.61 -24.48
N VAL A 332 24.87 -2.83 -24.24
CA VAL A 332 25.41 -4.09 -24.80
C VAL A 332 25.33 -4.16 -26.33
N THR A 333 24.45 -3.37 -26.93
CA THR A 333 24.29 -3.23 -28.38
C THR A 333 25.00 -2.01 -28.96
N ASP A 334 25.88 -1.36 -28.19
CA ASP A 334 26.53 -0.09 -28.53
C ASP A 334 25.52 1.02 -28.89
N GLY A 335 24.41 1.08 -28.15
CA GLY A 335 23.37 2.10 -28.29
C GLY A 335 22.48 1.93 -29.51
N LYS A 336 22.50 0.75 -30.17
CA LYS A 336 21.70 0.46 -31.37
C LYS A 336 20.30 -0.06 -31.05
N ASN A 337 20.09 -0.63 -29.87
CA ASN A 337 18.82 -1.20 -29.46
C ASN A 337 18.59 -1.02 -27.96
N ASP A 338 17.97 0.09 -27.60
CA ASP A 338 17.63 0.47 -26.23
C ASP A 338 16.76 -0.57 -25.50
N TYR A 339 15.89 -1.27 -26.22
CA TYR A 339 15.08 -2.34 -25.65
C TYR A 339 15.93 -3.53 -25.21
N GLU A 340 16.85 -3.98 -26.08
CA GLU A 340 17.80 -5.04 -25.70
C GLU A 340 18.76 -4.60 -24.61
N ASP A 341 19.24 -3.36 -24.67
CA ASP A 341 20.10 -2.76 -23.66
C ASP A 341 19.42 -2.71 -22.29
N ASP A 342 18.11 -2.47 -22.23
CA ASP A 342 17.35 -2.44 -20.97
C ASP A 342 17.30 -3.80 -20.26
N TYR A 343 16.76 -4.86 -20.87
CA TYR A 343 16.60 -6.14 -20.16
C TYR A 343 17.90 -6.95 -20.03
N LYS A 344 18.84 -6.84 -20.98
CA LYS A 344 20.11 -7.59 -20.92
C LYS A 344 21.06 -7.03 -19.86
N SER A 345 21.05 -5.70 -19.67
CA SER A 345 21.97 -5.04 -18.75
C SER A 345 21.76 -5.42 -17.29
N ARG A 346 20.54 -5.77 -16.87
CA ARG A 346 20.20 -6.03 -15.45
C ARG A 346 21.01 -7.16 -14.84
N GLY A 347 21.13 -8.29 -15.55
CA GLY A 347 21.94 -9.41 -15.08
C GLY A 347 23.45 -9.12 -15.14
N MET A 348 23.90 -8.34 -16.12
CA MET A 348 25.29 -7.87 -16.20
C MET A 348 25.62 -6.87 -15.10
N TRP A 349 24.66 -6.03 -14.71
CA TRP A 349 24.76 -5.10 -13.60
C TRP A 349 24.94 -5.84 -12.27
N VAL A 350 24.20 -6.93 -12.04
CA VAL A 350 24.43 -7.81 -10.87
C VAL A 350 25.87 -8.29 -10.83
N ASN A 351 26.42 -8.75 -11.95
CA ASN A 351 27.82 -9.19 -12.02
C ASN A 351 28.81 -8.05 -11.79
N TYR A 352 28.52 -6.85 -12.30
CA TYR A 352 29.35 -5.66 -12.09
C TYR A 352 29.35 -5.22 -10.62
N LEU A 353 28.20 -5.24 -9.94
CA LEU A 353 28.13 -4.99 -8.50
C LEU A 353 28.94 -6.05 -7.73
N ALA A 354 28.74 -7.33 -8.08
CA ALA A 354 29.32 -8.46 -7.35
C ALA A 354 30.80 -8.70 -7.60
N GLY A 355 31.34 -8.27 -8.76
CA GLY A 355 32.71 -8.55 -9.16
C GLY A 355 33.73 -8.09 -8.12
N GLY A 356 34.60 -9.01 -7.69
CA GLY A 356 35.63 -8.78 -6.68
C GLY A 356 35.17 -9.06 -5.26
N SER A 357 33.89 -9.37 -5.07
CA SER A 357 33.33 -9.78 -3.77
C SER A 357 33.56 -11.27 -3.50
N SER A 358 33.18 -11.74 -2.31
CA SER A 358 33.18 -13.18 -2.01
C SER A 358 32.18 -14.00 -2.84
N GLU A 359 31.18 -13.38 -3.46
CA GLU A 359 30.20 -14.07 -4.29
C GLU A 359 30.63 -14.15 -5.77
N LEU A 360 31.53 -13.26 -6.21
CA LEU A 360 32.08 -13.27 -7.57
C LEU A 360 33.55 -12.80 -7.58
N PRO A 361 34.47 -13.57 -6.96
CA PRO A 361 35.88 -13.15 -6.81
C PRO A 361 36.66 -13.13 -8.13
N GLY A 362 36.21 -13.90 -9.13
CA GLY A 362 36.91 -14.06 -10.41
C GLY A 362 36.71 -12.93 -11.42
N GLN A 363 35.86 -11.93 -11.13
CA GLN A 363 35.62 -10.78 -12.00
C GLN A 363 35.94 -9.47 -11.29
N LYS A 364 36.25 -8.42 -12.04
CA LYS A 364 36.38 -7.07 -11.48
C LYS A 364 35.01 -6.40 -11.45
N GLY A 365 34.74 -5.63 -10.40
CA GLY A 365 33.47 -4.96 -10.18
C GLY A 365 33.53 -4.05 -8.96
N LEU A 366 32.38 -3.77 -8.35
CA LEU A 366 32.26 -2.91 -7.17
C LEU A 366 32.51 -3.65 -5.85
N GLY A 367 32.76 -4.96 -5.87
CA GLY A 367 33.05 -5.75 -4.68
C GLY A 367 31.85 -5.97 -3.74
N ILE A 368 30.65 -5.57 -4.14
CA ILE A 368 29.46 -5.67 -3.30
C ILE A 368 29.04 -7.15 -3.18
N PRO A 369 28.85 -7.68 -1.97
CA PRO A 369 28.09 -8.92 -1.76
C PRO A 369 26.79 -8.94 -2.57
N ILE A 370 26.52 -9.91 -3.45
CA ILE A 370 25.12 -10.08 -3.90
C ILE A 370 24.72 -11.51 -3.60
N ASP A 371 23.81 -11.68 -2.63
CA ASP A 371 23.40 -13.00 -2.15
C ASP A 371 22.48 -13.71 -3.15
N LEU A 372 21.64 -12.94 -3.85
CA LEU A 372 20.79 -13.40 -4.94
C LEU A 372 20.29 -12.23 -5.81
N SER A 373 19.69 -12.57 -6.94
CA SER A 373 18.97 -11.64 -7.81
C SER A 373 17.53 -12.10 -8.07
N PHE A 374 16.61 -11.13 -8.14
CA PHE A 374 15.18 -11.38 -8.35
C PHE A 374 14.58 -10.42 -9.39
N ALA A 375 14.10 -10.98 -10.50
CA ALA A 375 13.37 -10.25 -11.53
C ALA A 375 11.85 -10.45 -11.35
N PHE A 376 11.12 -9.38 -11.06
CA PHE A 376 9.66 -9.43 -10.93
C PHE A 376 9.01 -8.97 -12.25
N HIS A 377 8.30 -9.86 -12.92
CA HIS A 377 7.54 -9.58 -14.15
C HIS A 377 6.08 -10.04 -14.05
N THR A 378 5.28 -9.63 -15.03
CA THR A 378 3.93 -10.18 -15.26
C THR A 378 3.77 -10.54 -16.74
N ASP A 379 3.11 -11.67 -17.02
CA ASP A 379 3.06 -12.26 -18.36
C ASP A 379 2.00 -11.59 -19.26
N ALA A 380 2.03 -11.91 -20.54
CA ALA A 380 1.08 -11.48 -21.56
C ALA A 380 0.15 -12.62 -22.04
N GLY A 381 -0.21 -13.56 -21.16
CA GLY A 381 -1.08 -14.69 -21.49
C GLY A 381 -2.56 -14.31 -21.54
N THR A 382 -3.33 -14.85 -22.48
CA THR A 382 -4.79 -14.64 -22.56
C THR A 382 -5.52 -15.98 -22.56
N THR A 383 -6.76 -15.98 -22.08
CA THR A 383 -7.68 -17.12 -22.17
C THR A 383 -9.04 -16.65 -22.67
N SER A 384 -9.79 -17.54 -23.33
CA SER A 384 -11.16 -17.26 -23.77
C SER A 384 -12.19 -17.40 -22.65
N ASP A 385 -11.81 -18.04 -21.54
CA ASP A 385 -12.64 -18.12 -20.33
C ASP A 385 -12.36 -16.89 -19.45
N PRO A 386 -13.31 -15.94 -19.34
CA PRO A 386 -13.10 -14.70 -18.59
C PRO A 386 -12.99 -14.89 -17.07
N GLY A 387 -13.30 -16.09 -16.55
CA GLY A 387 -13.11 -16.43 -15.14
C GLY A 387 -11.80 -17.17 -14.83
N ALA A 388 -11.07 -17.63 -15.85
CA ALA A 388 -9.88 -18.44 -15.65
C ALA A 388 -8.63 -17.57 -15.51
N THR A 389 -7.82 -17.84 -14.47
CA THR A 389 -6.51 -17.20 -14.28
C THR A 389 -5.44 -17.89 -15.12
N ILE A 390 -4.45 -17.14 -15.61
CA ILE A 390 -3.24 -17.70 -16.24
C ILE A 390 -2.28 -18.20 -15.16
N GLY A 391 -2.11 -17.40 -14.11
CA GLY A 391 -1.34 -17.74 -12.93
C GLY A 391 0.18 -17.66 -13.10
N THR A 392 0.88 -18.23 -12.12
CA THR A 392 2.29 -17.92 -11.83
C THR A 392 3.26 -18.86 -12.53
N LEU A 393 4.25 -18.29 -13.22
CA LEU A 393 5.32 -19.00 -13.91
C LEU A 393 6.71 -18.59 -13.37
N PRO A 394 7.47 -19.51 -12.76
CA PRO A 394 8.87 -19.26 -12.48
C PRO A 394 9.75 -19.58 -13.69
N ILE A 395 10.75 -18.73 -13.92
CA ILE A 395 11.78 -18.85 -14.94
C ILE A 395 13.15 -18.85 -14.27
N VAL A 396 13.98 -19.82 -14.64
CA VAL A 396 15.37 -19.93 -14.18
C VAL A 396 16.26 -20.34 -15.34
N TYR A 397 17.58 -20.28 -15.11
CA TYR A 397 18.55 -20.94 -15.99
C TYR A 397 19.50 -21.77 -15.13
N SER A 398 19.32 -23.09 -15.17
CA SER A 398 20.08 -24.05 -14.35
C SER A 398 21.26 -24.68 -15.07
N LYS A 399 21.29 -24.56 -16.40
CA LYS A 399 22.34 -25.11 -17.27
C LYS A 399 23.53 -24.14 -17.28
N GLY A 400 24.74 -24.63 -17.45
CA GLY A 400 25.93 -23.79 -17.58
C GLY A 400 26.94 -23.96 -16.45
N ALA A 401 27.90 -23.03 -16.40
CA ALA A 401 28.97 -23.04 -15.43
C ALA A 401 28.43 -22.83 -14.00
N LYS A 402 29.28 -23.17 -13.03
CA LYS A 402 29.07 -22.82 -11.63
C LYS A 402 28.90 -21.30 -11.46
N LEU A 403 28.21 -20.91 -10.40
CA LEU A 403 28.10 -19.52 -9.97
C LEU A 403 29.47 -18.98 -9.55
N GLY A 404 29.56 -17.66 -9.36
CA GLY A 404 30.83 -16.97 -9.07
C GLY A 404 31.57 -17.50 -7.84
N ASN A 405 30.83 -17.92 -6.81
CA ASN A 405 31.35 -18.51 -5.58
C ASN A 405 31.64 -20.03 -5.70
N GLY A 406 31.46 -20.63 -6.87
CA GLY A 406 31.68 -22.05 -7.13
C GLY A 406 30.49 -22.97 -6.82
N GLU A 407 29.36 -22.43 -6.36
CA GLU A 407 28.12 -23.18 -6.18
C GLU A 407 27.54 -23.67 -7.51
N SER A 408 26.81 -24.79 -7.45
CA SER A 408 26.05 -25.25 -8.61
C SER A 408 24.93 -24.26 -8.94
N ARG A 409 24.81 -23.91 -10.22
CA ARG A 409 23.71 -23.08 -10.74
C ARG A 409 22.33 -23.71 -10.53
N THR A 410 22.27 -25.01 -10.26
CA THR A 410 21.04 -25.70 -9.84
C THR A 410 20.45 -25.18 -8.53
N THR A 411 21.21 -24.42 -7.71
CA THR A 411 20.67 -23.76 -6.51
C THR A 411 19.52 -22.80 -6.84
N SER A 412 19.51 -22.19 -8.03
CA SER A 412 18.41 -21.36 -8.53
C SER A 412 17.09 -22.13 -8.68
N LEU A 413 17.13 -23.44 -8.93
CA LEU A 413 15.91 -24.28 -8.96
C LEU A 413 15.26 -24.36 -7.59
N ARG A 414 16.06 -24.54 -6.53
CA ARG A 414 15.57 -24.60 -5.15
C ARG A 414 15.05 -23.23 -4.70
N TYR A 415 15.77 -22.17 -5.04
CA TYR A 415 15.33 -20.80 -4.79
C TYR A 415 13.97 -20.52 -5.43
N ALA A 416 13.83 -20.78 -6.73
CA ALA A 416 12.57 -20.56 -7.45
C ALA A 416 11.43 -21.46 -6.94
N GLU A 417 11.72 -22.70 -6.53
CA GLU A 417 10.73 -23.58 -5.93
C GLU A 417 10.19 -22.99 -4.62
N LEU A 418 11.06 -22.54 -3.71
CA LEU A 418 10.64 -21.98 -2.42
C LEU A 418 9.78 -20.72 -2.58
N VAL A 419 10.21 -19.78 -3.42
CA VAL A 419 9.45 -18.55 -3.71
C VAL A 419 8.12 -18.87 -4.37
N THR A 420 8.12 -19.68 -5.44
CA THR A 420 6.89 -19.97 -6.19
C THR A 420 5.88 -20.75 -5.36
N ASN A 421 6.34 -21.74 -4.58
CA ASN A 421 5.45 -22.53 -3.73
C ASN A 421 4.83 -21.64 -2.64
N GLN A 422 5.61 -20.73 -2.05
CA GLN A 422 5.07 -19.79 -1.06
C GLN A 422 4.01 -18.87 -1.69
N VAL A 423 4.32 -18.26 -2.85
CA VAL A 423 3.38 -17.37 -3.57
C VAL A 423 2.09 -18.08 -3.93
N VAL A 424 2.18 -19.24 -4.59
CA VAL A 424 1.00 -19.99 -5.02
C VAL A 424 0.18 -20.47 -3.84
N ASN A 425 0.81 -21.00 -2.79
CA ASN A 425 0.07 -21.51 -1.62
C ASN A 425 -0.69 -20.39 -0.91
N ASP A 426 -0.09 -19.22 -0.75
CA ASP A 426 -0.73 -18.08 -0.08
C ASP A 426 -1.91 -17.56 -0.91
N ILE A 427 -1.74 -17.43 -2.23
CA ILE A 427 -2.84 -17.04 -3.15
C ILE A 427 -3.97 -18.07 -3.10
N GLN A 428 -3.66 -19.37 -3.18
CA GLN A 428 -4.67 -20.42 -3.16
C GLN A 428 -5.41 -20.50 -1.82
N THR A 429 -4.75 -20.13 -0.73
CA THR A 429 -5.36 -20.17 0.60
C THR A 429 -6.23 -18.95 0.87
N LEU A 430 -5.82 -17.77 0.40
CA LEU A 430 -6.46 -16.50 0.78
C LEU A 430 -7.38 -15.90 -0.29
N TYR A 431 -7.21 -16.26 -1.56
CA TYR A 431 -7.89 -15.59 -2.67
C TYR A 431 -8.54 -16.55 -3.67
N GLU A 432 -7.74 -17.38 -4.34
CA GLU A 432 -8.20 -18.17 -5.49
C GLU A 432 -7.71 -19.62 -5.37
N PRO A 433 -8.51 -20.54 -4.80
CA PRO A 433 -8.13 -21.93 -4.60
C PRO A 433 -7.72 -22.67 -5.88
N THR A 434 -8.13 -22.18 -7.05
CA THR A 434 -7.78 -22.75 -8.35
C THR A 434 -6.61 -22.03 -9.05
N TRP A 435 -5.91 -21.12 -8.35
CA TRP A 435 -4.83 -20.33 -8.92
C TRP A 435 -3.76 -21.22 -9.56
N ASN A 436 -3.47 -20.97 -10.84
CA ASN A 436 -2.65 -21.85 -11.64
C ASN A 436 -1.16 -21.70 -11.30
N ARG A 437 -0.52 -22.81 -10.88
CA ARG A 437 0.94 -22.93 -10.86
C ARG A 437 1.43 -23.46 -12.20
N ARG A 438 2.00 -22.60 -13.02
CA ARG A 438 2.54 -22.98 -14.32
C ARG A 438 3.85 -23.76 -14.16
N LYS A 439 4.16 -24.58 -15.15
CA LYS A 439 5.38 -25.40 -15.16
C LYS A 439 6.62 -24.49 -15.22
N LEU A 440 7.55 -24.70 -14.29
CA LEU A 440 8.84 -24.00 -14.27
C LEU A 440 9.53 -24.06 -15.64
N ARG A 441 10.05 -22.91 -16.07
CA ARG A 441 10.73 -22.73 -17.34
C ARG A 441 12.23 -22.57 -17.12
N ASP A 442 13.00 -23.60 -17.46
CA ASP A 442 14.47 -23.56 -17.45
C ASP A 442 15.00 -23.15 -18.84
N LYS A 443 15.21 -21.84 -19.03
CA LYS A 443 15.55 -21.22 -20.32
C LYS A 443 16.52 -20.06 -20.15
N PRO A 444 17.36 -19.78 -21.17
CA PRO A 444 18.39 -18.73 -21.11
C PRO A 444 17.80 -17.33 -21.31
N TYR A 445 16.89 -16.91 -20.42
CA TYR A 445 16.47 -15.51 -20.34
C TYR A 445 17.61 -14.72 -19.71
N HIS A 446 18.02 -13.58 -20.28
CA HIS A 446 19.21 -12.87 -19.81
C HIS A 446 19.15 -12.53 -18.31
N GLU A 447 17.99 -12.14 -17.80
CA GLU A 447 17.75 -11.85 -16.38
C GLU A 447 17.93 -13.06 -15.45
N ALA A 448 17.81 -14.29 -15.96
CA ALA A 448 18.08 -15.53 -15.22
C ALA A 448 19.46 -16.13 -15.55
N MET A 449 19.93 -15.96 -16.79
CA MET A 449 21.15 -16.56 -17.31
C MET A 449 22.40 -15.76 -16.95
N GLU A 450 22.38 -14.44 -17.07
CA GLU A 450 23.57 -13.62 -16.90
C GLU A 450 24.06 -13.53 -15.44
N PRO A 451 23.18 -13.38 -14.41
CA PRO A 451 23.66 -13.29 -13.03
C PRO A 451 24.47 -14.53 -12.64
N GLN A 452 25.67 -14.30 -12.09
CA GLN A 452 26.55 -15.35 -11.55
C GLN A 452 26.34 -15.57 -10.06
N VAL A 453 25.18 -15.18 -9.56
CA VAL A 453 24.65 -15.45 -8.21
C VAL A 453 23.33 -16.23 -8.39
N PRO A 454 22.75 -16.82 -7.32
CA PRO A 454 21.42 -17.42 -7.42
C PRO A 454 20.41 -16.41 -8.00
N SER A 455 19.62 -16.85 -8.97
CA SER A 455 18.77 -15.96 -9.76
C SER A 455 17.45 -16.62 -10.14
N MET A 456 16.39 -15.84 -10.14
CA MET A 456 15.11 -16.24 -10.73
C MET A 456 14.38 -15.04 -11.31
N LEU A 457 13.51 -15.32 -12.28
CA LEU A 457 12.50 -14.42 -12.78
C LEU A 457 11.13 -15.03 -12.47
N ILE A 458 10.19 -14.22 -12.01
CA ILE A 458 8.80 -14.64 -11.84
C ILE A 458 7.92 -13.87 -12.81
N GLU A 459 7.09 -14.59 -13.55
CA GLU A 459 5.92 -14.05 -14.23
C GLU A 459 4.73 -14.31 -13.30
N LEU A 460 4.37 -13.32 -12.48
CA LEU A 460 3.44 -13.54 -11.35
C LEU A 460 2.04 -13.98 -11.81
N LEU A 461 1.50 -13.22 -12.74
CA LEU A 461 0.14 -13.30 -13.28
C LEU A 461 0.15 -12.72 -14.69
N SER A 462 -0.96 -12.79 -15.43
CA SER A 462 -1.04 -12.13 -16.73
C SER A 462 -1.69 -10.74 -16.67
N HIS A 463 -0.95 -9.70 -17.07
CA HIS A 463 -1.49 -8.33 -17.16
C HIS A 463 -2.44 -8.11 -18.34
N GLN A 464 -2.52 -9.07 -19.28
CA GLN A 464 -3.48 -9.04 -20.39
C GLN A 464 -4.78 -9.77 -20.08
N ASN A 465 -4.81 -10.57 -19.01
CA ASN A 465 -5.97 -11.37 -18.66
C ASN A 465 -6.82 -10.66 -17.60
N PHE A 466 -8.09 -10.41 -17.91
CA PHE A 466 -9.00 -9.75 -16.98
C PHE A 466 -9.06 -10.46 -15.63
N ALA A 467 -9.24 -11.80 -15.61
CA ALA A 467 -9.37 -12.56 -14.36
C ALA A 467 -8.16 -12.42 -13.43
N ASP A 468 -6.93 -12.38 -13.97
CA ASP A 468 -5.71 -12.14 -13.20
C ASP A 468 -5.68 -10.70 -12.65
N MET A 469 -6.05 -9.71 -13.48
CA MET A 469 -6.00 -8.29 -13.11
C MET A 469 -7.05 -7.88 -12.06
N ARG A 470 -8.14 -8.63 -11.91
CA ARG A 470 -9.10 -8.44 -10.80
C ARG A 470 -8.46 -8.61 -9.42
N TYR A 471 -7.45 -9.49 -9.34
CA TYR A 471 -6.61 -9.61 -8.15
C TYR A 471 -5.46 -8.60 -8.20
N GLY A 472 -4.84 -8.50 -9.37
CA GLY A 472 -3.61 -7.75 -9.57
C GLY A 472 -3.70 -6.26 -9.22
N LEU A 473 -4.82 -5.63 -9.56
CA LEU A 473 -5.07 -4.23 -9.25
C LEU A 473 -5.45 -3.98 -7.79
N ASP A 474 -5.66 -5.02 -6.97
CA ASP A 474 -6.06 -4.87 -5.57
C ASP A 474 -4.84 -4.73 -4.63
N PRO A 475 -4.69 -3.62 -3.88
CA PRO A 475 -3.57 -3.42 -2.96
C PRO A 475 -3.42 -4.51 -1.88
N THR A 476 -4.51 -5.14 -1.42
CA THR A 476 -4.43 -6.22 -0.42
C THR A 476 -3.78 -7.47 -1.01
N PHE A 477 -4.07 -7.77 -2.27
CA PHE A 477 -3.43 -8.87 -2.99
C PHE A 477 -1.95 -8.57 -3.24
N ARG A 478 -1.61 -7.33 -3.63
CA ARG A 478 -0.23 -6.90 -3.82
C ARG A 478 0.60 -7.02 -2.54
N PHE A 479 0.05 -6.63 -1.39
CA PHE A 479 0.67 -6.83 -0.08
C PHE A 479 0.93 -8.32 0.19
N THR A 480 -0.09 -9.17 0.04
CA THR A 480 0.01 -10.61 0.33
C THR A 480 1.06 -11.29 -0.54
N VAL A 481 1.06 -11.03 -1.85
CA VAL A 481 2.03 -11.63 -2.78
C VAL A 481 3.44 -11.15 -2.50
N SER A 482 3.63 -9.86 -2.23
CA SER A 482 4.94 -9.31 -1.87
C SER A 482 5.47 -9.95 -0.60
N ARG A 483 4.61 -10.13 0.41
CA ARG A 483 4.96 -10.87 1.64
C ARG A 483 5.32 -12.32 1.37
N ALA A 484 4.60 -12.99 0.47
CA ALA A 484 4.90 -14.37 0.08
C ALA A 484 6.26 -14.50 -0.64
N ILE A 485 6.61 -13.53 -1.50
CA ILE A 485 7.93 -13.46 -2.14
C ILE A 485 9.03 -13.26 -1.10
N TYR A 486 8.87 -12.29 -0.19
CA TYR A 486 9.78 -12.07 0.92
C TYR A 486 9.99 -13.35 1.76
N LYS A 487 8.91 -14.02 2.19
CA LYS A 487 8.98 -15.28 2.94
C LYS A 487 9.77 -16.35 2.17
N GLY A 488 9.56 -16.47 0.86
CA GLY A 488 10.30 -17.41 0.02
C GLY A 488 11.80 -17.10 -0.07
N ILE A 489 12.16 -15.82 -0.23
CA ILE A 489 13.55 -15.33 -0.24
C ILE A 489 14.24 -15.62 1.09
N LEU A 490 13.58 -15.25 2.21
CA LEU A 490 14.07 -15.48 3.56
C LEU A 490 14.37 -16.96 3.81
N LYS A 491 13.40 -17.83 3.50
CA LYS A 491 13.53 -19.29 3.67
C LYS A 491 14.68 -19.86 2.86
N TYR A 492 14.87 -19.41 1.61
CA TYR A 492 15.98 -19.86 0.78
C TYR A 492 17.35 -19.46 1.35
N LEU A 493 17.52 -18.19 1.73
CA LEU A 493 18.79 -17.69 2.25
C LEU A 493 19.15 -18.37 3.59
N HIS A 494 18.17 -18.56 4.47
CA HIS A 494 18.36 -19.28 5.74
C HIS A 494 18.64 -20.77 5.54
N GLU A 495 17.96 -21.43 4.59
CA GLU A 495 18.25 -22.81 4.21
C GLU A 495 19.71 -22.95 3.71
N LYS A 496 20.20 -21.98 2.93
CA LYS A 496 21.58 -21.95 2.43
C LYS A 496 22.61 -21.74 3.54
N ASP A 497 22.30 -20.89 4.52
CA ASP A 497 23.20 -20.59 5.64
C ASP A 497 23.12 -21.61 6.79
N GLY A 498 22.09 -22.47 6.80
CA GLY A 498 21.89 -23.48 7.83
C GLY A 498 21.41 -22.92 9.17
N ILE A 499 20.74 -21.76 9.15
CA ILE A 499 20.22 -21.07 10.34
C ILE A 499 18.68 -21.01 10.32
N PRO A 500 17.99 -21.00 11.48
CA PRO A 500 16.53 -20.82 11.54
C PRO A 500 16.11 -19.41 11.09
N TYR A 501 14.98 -19.30 10.41
CA TYR A 501 14.40 -18.00 10.03
C TYR A 501 13.28 -17.58 10.98
N VAL A 502 13.03 -16.27 11.04
CA VAL A 502 11.86 -15.64 11.66
C VAL A 502 11.31 -14.62 10.68
N VAL A 503 10.00 -14.67 10.41
CA VAL A 503 9.34 -13.71 9.51
C VAL A 503 8.92 -12.46 10.30
N GLU A 504 8.98 -11.27 9.70
CA GLU A 504 8.50 -10.04 10.33
C GLU A 504 6.99 -10.13 10.69
N PRO A 505 6.52 -9.45 11.76
CA PRO A 505 5.10 -9.47 12.13
C PRO A 505 4.17 -8.77 11.13
N LEU A 506 2.86 -9.04 11.26
CA LEU A 506 1.82 -8.23 10.61
C LEU A 506 1.58 -6.92 11.39
N PRO A 507 1.05 -5.86 10.74
CA PRO A 507 0.65 -4.62 11.42
C PRO A 507 -0.30 -4.90 12.58
N VAL A 508 -0.18 -4.10 13.65
CA VAL A 508 -1.09 -4.21 14.79
C VAL A 508 -2.52 -3.82 14.40
N SER A 509 -3.48 -4.31 15.17
CA SER A 509 -4.91 -4.00 14.99
C SER A 509 -5.51 -3.39 16.25
N HIS A 510 -6.75 -2.93 16.17
CA HIS A 510 -7.52 -2.38 17.29
C HIS A 510 -6.79 -1.26 18.04
N PHE A 511 -6.07 -0.39 17.31
CA PHE A 511 -5.39 0.73 17.92
C PHE A 511 -6.43 1.73 18.48
N SER A 512 -6.19 2.24 19.68
CA SER A 512 -7.05 3.23 20.33
C SER A 512 -6.30 4.08 21.32
N ILE A 513 -6.79 5.32 21.50
CA ILE A 513 -6.35 6.26 22.51
C ILE A 513 -7.53 6.52 23.45
N ALA A 514 -7.35 6.27 24.74
CA ALA A 514 -8.35 6.50 25.76
C ALA A 514 -7.78 7.35 26.90
N GLY A 515 -8.60 8.20 27.51
CA GLY A 515 -8.17 9.06 28.61
C GLY A 515 -8.61 10.50 28.45
N LYS A 516 -8.21 11.34 29.39
CA LYS A 516 -8.59 12.75 29.48
C LYS A 516 -7.71 13.47 30.51
N ASP A 517 -7.83 14.79 30.59
CA ASP A 517 -7.19 15.62 31.60
C ASP A 517 -5.66 15.42 31.61
N GLY A 518 -5.08 15.45 30.41
CA GLY A 518 -3.65 15.29 30.14
C GLY A 518 -3.08 13.88 30.34
N ARG A 519 -3.92 12.86 30.65
CA ARG A 519 -3.49 11.48 30.88
C ARG A 519 -4.18 10.52 29.92
N TYR A 520 -3.39 9.85 29.09
CA TYR A 520 -3.91 8.97 28.04
C TYR A 520 -3.21 7.62 28.04
N THR A 521 -3.95 6.60 27.61
CA THR A 521 -3.47 5.25 27.36
C THR A 521 -3.64 4.95 25.88
N LEU A 522 -2.54 4.59 25.23
CA LEU A 522 -2.52 4.00 23.90
C LEU A 522 -2.62 2.48 24.09
N SER A 523 -3.49 1.82 23.33
CA SER A 523 -3.63 0.36 23.37
C SER A 523 -3.91 -0.23 22.00
N TRP A 524 -3.37 -1.42 21.73
CA TRP A 524 -3.50 -2.13 20.46
C TRP A 524 -3.52 -3.65 20.68
N LYS A 525 -3.59 -4.43 19.59
CA LYS A 525 -3.43 -5.88 19.60
C LYS A 525 -2.37 -6.30 18.58
N GLY A 526 -1.45 -7.18 18.98
CA GLY A 526 -0.62 -7.92 18.03
C GLY A 526 -1.49 -8.81 17.12
N VAL A 527 -1.05 -9.03 15.89
CA VAL A 527 -1.76 -9.84 14.91
C VAL A 527 -0.94 -11.08 14.59
N ASP A 528 -1.53 -12.26 14.81
CA ASP A 528 -0.94 -13.53 14.42
C ASP A 528 -1.11 -13.74 12.91
N ASP A 529 -0.05 -14.15 12.22
CA ASP A 529 -0.10 -14.56 10.81
C ASP A 529 -0.50 -16.05 10.73
N PRO A 530 -1.72 -16.38 10.26
CA PRO A 530 -2.17 -17.77 10.21
C PRO A 530 -1.36 -18.64 9.23
N LEU A 531 -0.64 -18.01 8.29
CA LEU A 531 0.20 -18.70 7.31
C LEU A 531 1.67 -18.79 7.72
N GLU A 532 2.07 -18.12 8.80
CA GLU A 532 3.47 -18.06 9.24
C GLU A 532 3.61 -17.91 10.76
N PRO A 533 3.65 -19.02 11.51
CA PRO A 533 3.71 -19.00 12.97
C PRO A 533 4.95 -18.31 13.57
N THR A 534 6.02 -18.16 12.79
CA THR A 534 7.22 -17.44 13.26
C THR A 534 7.02 -15.92 13.29
N ALA A 535 6.02 -15.38 12.58
CA ALA A 535 5.73 -13.95 12.49
C ALA A 535 5.08 -13.34 13.74
N LYS A 536 5.21 -14.00 14.90
CA LYS A 536 4.61 -13.52 16.14
C LYS A 536 5.33 -12.25 16.63
N PRO A 537 4.61 -11.18 17.00
CA PRO A 537 5.23 -10.01 17.60
C PRO A 537 5.78 -10.33 19.00
N THR A 538 6.95 -9.80 19.32
CA THR A 538 7.57 -9.92 20.65
C THR A 538 7.70 -8.58 21.38
N TYR A 539 7.73 -7.46 20.64
CA TYR A 539 7.69 -6.10 21.17
C TYR A 539 7.09 -5.14 20.13
N TYR A 540 6.95 -3.88 20.51
CA TYR A 540 6.35 -2.81 19.71
C TYR A 540 7.17 -1.53 19.78
N ILE A 541 7.20 -0.78 18.68
CA ILE A 541 7.82 0.54 18.60
C ILE A 541 6.70 1.57 18.40
N VAL A 542 6.61 2.52 19.32
CA VAL A 542 5.64 3.62 19.29
C VAL A 542 6.31 4.84 18.67
N TYR A 543 5.70 5.39 17.64
CA TYR A 543 6.16 6.64 17.02
C TYR A 543 5.16 7.76 17.30
N GLU A 544 5.66 8.98 17.50
CA GLU A 544 4.87 10.19 17.73
C GLU A 544 5.20 11.26 16.68
N ARG A 545 4.17 11.98 16.24
CA ARG A 545 4.27 13.22 15.49
C ARG A 545 3.47 14.30 16.22
N ILE A 546 4.09 15.46 16.42
CA ILE A 546 3.41 16.66 16.95
C ILE A 546 3.03 17.59 15.79
N ASP A 547 1.76 17.97 15.70
CA ASP A 547 1.19 18.79 14.64
C ASP A 547 1.64 18.33 13.23
N ASN A 548 2.15 19.24 12.40
CA ASN A 548 2.64 18.95 11.05
C ASN A 548 4.12 18.51 11.01
N GLY A 549 4.67 18.06 12.15
CA GLY A 549 6.04 17.54 12.23
C GLY A 549 6.22 16.21 11.49
N ALA A 550 7.33 15.51 11.76
CA ALA A 550 7.51 14.13 11.32
C ALA A 550 7.38 13.16 12.48
N PHE A 551 7.17 11.89 12.15
CA PHE A 551 7.19 10.82 13.15
C PHE A 551 8.61 10.57 13.65
N THR A 552 8.79 10.64 14.97
CA THR A 552 10.00 10.21 15.70
C THR A 552 9.66 9.04 16.61
N GLU A 553 10.65 8.22 16.95
CA GLU A 553 10.47 7.15 17.94
C GLU A 553 10.18 7.78 19.31
N LEU A 554 9.11 7.33 19.95
CA LEU A 554 8.72 7.74 21.31
C LEU A 554 9.25 6.73 22.33
N GLU A 555 8.88 5.46 22.18
CA GLU A 555 9.24 4.39 23.12
C GLU A 555 9.14 3.01 22.48
N VAL A 556 9.98 2.08 22.95
CA VAL A 556 9.91 0.65 22.64
C VAL A 556 9.32 -0.09 23.85
N VAL A 557 8.27 -0.88 23.63
CA VAL A 557 7.51 -1.54 24.70
C VAL A 557 7.21 -3.01 24.38
N ASP A 558 7.22 -3.86 25.40
CA ASP A 558 6.88 -5.29 25.24
C ASP A 558 5.36 -5.53 25.26
N ASN A 559 4.63 -4.70 26.01
CA ASN A 559 3.19 -4.82 26.17
C ASN A 559 2.46 -4.03 25.09
N PRO A 560 1.27 -4.48 24.63
CA PRO A 560 0.52 -3.79 23.59
C PRO A 560 -0.26 -2.57 24.13
N SER A 561 0.36 -1.82 25.04
CA SER A 561 -0.19 -0.59 25.62
C SER A 561 0.90 0.26 26.26
N ILE A 562 0.72 1.57 26.24
CA ILE A 562 1.57 2.55 26.94
C ILE A 562 0.72 3.70 27.50
N ASN A 563 1.13 4.27 28.63
CA ASN A 563 0.53 5.49 29.18
C ASN A 563 1.39 6.69 28.82
N ILE A 564 0.76 7.77 28.35
CA ILE A 564 1.41 9.03 28.02
C ILE A 564 0.78 10.18 28.81
N SER A 565 1.53 11.28 28.92
CA SER A 565 1.03 12.54 29.47
C SER A 565 1.19 13.65 28.43
N ILE A 566 0.12 14.41 28.20
CA ILE A 566 0.08 15.56 27.29
C ILE A 566 -0.27 16.79 28.12
N SER A 567 0.49 17.87 27.95
CA SER A 567 0.36 19.08 28.77
C SER A 567 0.21 20.38 27.97
N ASP A 568 0.22 20.28 26.64
CA ASP A 568 -0.03 21.38 25.72
C ASP A 568 -1.33 21.16 24.94
N ASN A 569 -1.63 22.06 24.01
CA ASN A 569 -2.79 21.98 23.12
C ASN A 569 -2.40 21.63 21.67
N GLN A 570 -1.27 20.96 21.48
CA GLN A 570 -0.85 20.46 20.17
C GLN A 570 -1.57 19.15 19.87
N ILE A 571 -1.64 18.79 18.59
CA ILE A 571 -2.16 17.48 18.20
C ILE A 571 -1.00 16.49 18.23
N HIS A 572 -1.10 15.47 19.07
CA HIS A 572 -0.17 14.35 19.11
C HIS A 572 -0.75 13.19 18.31
N SER A 573 -0.07 12.79 17.24
CA SER A 573 -0.41 11.67 16.37
C SER A 573 0.54 10.51 16.61
N PHE A 574 0.02 9.29 16.62
CA PHE A 574 0.78 8.08 16.92
C PHE A 574 0.58 7.02 15.85
N LYS A 575 1.63 6.23 15.62
CA LYS A 575 1.55 4.96 14.89
C LYS A 575 2.39 3.91 15.62
N ILE A 576 1.96 2.66 15.50
CA ILE A 576 2.57 1.52 16.18
C ILE A 576 3.12 0.56 15.13
N VAL A 577 4.34 0.08 15.38
CA VAL A 577 4.98 -0.97 14.58
C VAL A 577 5.22 -2.18 15.49
N ALA A 578 4.83 -3.37 15.03
CA ALA A 578 5.13 -4.62 15.70
C ALA A 578 6.52 -5.11 15.26
N ALA A 579 7.24 -5.77 16.16
CA ALA A 579 8.59 -6.24 15.86
C ALA A 579 8.89 -7.60 16.51
N ASN A 580 9.82 -8.32 15.89
CA ASN A 580 10.42 -9.56 16.40
C ASN A 580 11.84 -9.73 15.85
N ASP A 581 12.47 -10.88 16.11
CA ASP A 581 13.82 -11.20 15.62
C ASP A 581 13.94 -11.26 14.09
N GLY A 582 12.81 -11.31 13.36
CA GLY A 582 12.74 -11.35 11.91
C GLY A 582 12.70 -9.99 11.24
N GLY A 583 12.27 -8.94 11.95
CA GLY A 583 12.06 -7.60 11.38
C GLY A 583 10.95 -6.81 12.06
N ILE A 584 10.54 -5.74 11.39
CA ILE A 584 9.48 -4.84 11.82
C ILE A 584 8.30 -4.84 10.84
N SER A 585 7.08 -4.73 11.34
CA SER A 585 5.87 -4.72 10.51
C SER A 585 5.70 -3.41 9.74
N PHE A 586 4.75 -3.40 8.80
CA PHE A 586 4.16 -2.14 8.32
C PHE A 586 3.45 -1.44 9.50
N PRO A 587 3.32 -0.11 9.48
CA PRO A 587 2.72 0.63 10.59
C PRO A 587 1.21 0.39 10.69
N SER A 588 0.67 0.62 11.90
CA SER A 588 -0.77 0.77 12.12
C SER A 588 -1.35 1.97 11.36
N GLU A 589 -2.68 2.11 11.41
CA GLU A 589 -3.32 3.41 11.19
C GLU A 589 -2.77 4.48 12.14
N ILE A 590 -2.92 5.76 11.77
CA ILE A 590 -2.48 6.88 12.60
C ILE A 590 -3.67 7.41 13.39
N LEU A 591 -3.52 7.40 14.71
CA LEU A 591 -4.51 7.97 15.64
C LEU A 591 -3.94 9.20 16.33
N SER A 592 -4.80 10.17 16.62
CA SER A 592 -4.40 11.43 17.22
C SER A 592 -5.22 11.79 18.47
N VAL A 593 -4.63 12.64 19.30
CA VAL A 593 -5.25 13.20 20.50
C VAL A 593 -4.83 14.65 20.66
N CYS A 594 -5.73 15.45 21.22
CA CYS A 594 -5.46 16.82 21.64
C CYS A 594 -6.11 17.04 23.00
N ASP A 595 -5.30 17.38 24.00
CA ASP A 595 -5.80 17.88 25.28
C ASP A 595 -6.03 19.41 25.18
N ILE A 596 -6.99 19.92 25.95
CA ILE A 596 -7.19 21.35 26.13
C ILE A 596 -7.48 21.57 27.61
N ALA A 597 -6.43 21.86 28.37
CA ALA A 597 -6.49 22.03 29.81
C ALA A 597 -7.57 23.06 30.22
N GLY A 598 -8.49 22.62 31.09
CA GLY A 598 -9.55 23.47 31.62
C GLY A 598 -10.68 23.80 30.62
N SER A 599 -10.76 23.12 29.48
CA SER A 599 -11.87 23.31 28.53
C SER A 599 -13.22 22.99 29.16
N ASP A 600 -14.21 23.83 28.90
CA ASP A 600 -15.63 23.60 29.24
C ASP A 600 -16.36 22.76 28.17
N LYS A 601 -15.67 22.46 27.06
CA LYS A 601 -16.22 21.70 25.94
C LYS A 601 -16.11 20.20 26.17
N PRO A 602 -17.12 19.41 25.75
CA PRO A 602 -17.03 17.96 25.81
C PRO A 602 -15.91 17.44 24.91
N GLN A 603 -15.27 16.34 25.33
CA GLN A 603 -14.32 15.61 24.50
C GLN A 603 -15.03 14.97 23.30
N VAL A 604 -14.40 15.03 22.13
CA VAL A 604 -14.84 14.34 20.91
C VAL A 604 -14.08 13.02 20.76
N LEU A 605 -14.77 11.95 20.37
CA LEU A 605 -14.14 10.71 19.92
C LEU A 605 -14.17 10.64 18.39
N ILE A 606 -13.01 10.68 17.76
CA ILE A 606 -12.88 10.45 16.31
C ILE A 606 -12.70 8.96 16.07
N ILE A 607 -13.58 8.35 15.27
CA ILE A 607 -13.48 6.96 14.86
C ILE A 607 -12.99 6.93 13.42
N ASN A 608 -11.83 6.31 13.20
CA ASN A 608 -11.36 6.02 11.85
C ASN A 608 -12.08 4.77 11.33
N GLY A 609 -13.14 4.99 10.55
CA GLY A 609 -13.87 3.94 9.82
C GLY A 609 -13.41 3.78 8.37
N PHE A 610 -12.50 4.64 7.88
CA PHE A 610 -12.00 4.56 6.51
C PHE A 610 -10.76 3.67 6.44
N THR A 611 -10.99 2.38 6.25
CA THR A 611 -9.95 1.36 6.19
C THR A 611 -9.78 0.77 4.79
N ARG A 612 -10.69 1.10 3.86
CA ARG A 612 -10.69 0.56 2.50
C ARG A 612 -9.40 0.91 1.77
N ILE A 613 -8.77 -0.14 1.27
CA ILE A 613 -7.85 -0.15 0.14
C ILE A 613 -8.35 -1.19 -0.85
N SER A 614 -8.44 -0.86 -2.14
CA SER A 614 -9.04 -1.75 -3.14
C SER A 614 -8.63 -1.43 -4.56
N GLY A 615 -8.82 -2.41 -5.45
CA GLY A 615 -8.82 -2.19 -6.89
C GLY A 615 -10.01 -1.34 -7.38
N PRO A 616 -10.03 -1.00 -8.69
CA PRO A 616 -11.09 -0.23 -9.32
C PRO A 616 -12.38 -1.03 -9.49
N ALA A 617 -13.49 -0.35 -9.79
CA ALA A 617 -14.75 -1.00 -10.10
C ALA A 617 -14.63 -1.89 -11.35
N GLU A 618 -15.27 -3.05 -11.29
CA GLU A 618 -15.31 -4.01 -12.40
C GLU A 618 -16.61 -3.85 -13.20
N ILE A 619 -16.54 -4.08 -14.50
CA ILE A 619 -17.71 -4.25 -15.37
C ILE A 619 -17.67 -5.62 -16.02
N TYR A 620 -18.76 -6.37 -15.85
CA TYR A 620 -18.97 -7.70 -16.44
C TYR A 620 -20.45 -7.87 -16.80
N ALA A 621 -20.89 -7.13 -17.81
CA ALA A 621 -22.29 -7.11 -18.24
C ALA A 621 -22.41 -6.66 -19.71
N GLU A 622 -23.44 -7.13 -20.41
CA GLU A 622 -23.80 -6.64 -21.76
C GLU A 622 -22.65 -6.71 -22.79
N GLY A 623 -21.78 -7.71 -22.69
CA GLY A 623 -20.61 -7.86 -23.56
C GLY A 623 -19.44 -6.91 -23.24
N ARG A 624 -19.52 -6.16 -22.14
CA ARG A 624 -18.44 -5.32 -21.61
C ARG A 624 -17.75 -6.05 -20.46
N ILE A 625 -16.44 -6.27 -20.60
CA ILE A 625 -15.57 -6.88 -19.59
C ILE A 625 -14.38 -5.95 -19.34
N GLY A 626 -14.12 -5.57 -18.09
CA GLY A 626 -12.96 -4.72 -17.76
C GLY A 626 -13.14 -3.94 -16.47
N PHE A 627 -12.46 -2.80 -16.39
CA PHE A 627 -12.49 -1.91 -15.22
C PHE A 627 -13.10 -0.55 -15.58
N ASP A 628 -14.11 -0.13 -14.82
CA ASP A 628 -14.81 1.14 -14.98
C ASP A 628 -14.29 2.16 -13.97
N TYR A 629 -13.18 2.80 -14.32
CA TYR A 629 -12.55 3.83 -13.49
C TYR A 629 -13.45 5.06 -13.27
N ALA A 630 -14.40 5.33 -14.16
CA ALA A 630 -15.38 6.41 -13.97
C ALA A 630 -16.45 6.08 -12.92
N GLU A 631 -16.59 4.81 -12.54
CA GLU A 631 -17.40 4.39 -11.40
C GLU A 631 -16.64 4.52 -10.08
N ASP A 632 -15.43 3.97 -10.01
CA ASP A 632 -14.57 4.01 -8.83
C ASP A 632 -13.14 3.61 -9.23
N HIS A 633 -12.14 4.48 -9.00
CA HIS A 633 -10.74 4.12 -9.25
C HIS A 633 -10.21 3.10 -8.23
N GLY A 634 -10.98 2.78 -7.19
CA GLY A 634 -10.51 2.07 -6.02
C GLY A 634 -9.85 3.03 -5.03
N VAL A 635 -9.05 2.45 -4.13
CA VAL A 635 -8.33 3.20 -3.10
C VAL A 635 -6.94 2.59 -2.92
N PRO A 636 -5.87 3.26 -3.38
CA PRO A 636 -4.50 2.80 -3.15
C PRO A 636 -4.10 2.78 -1.67
N TYR A 637 -3.06 2.01 -1.34
CA TYR A 637 -2.36 2.08 -0.05
C TYR A 637 -1.36 3.24 -0.07
N TYR A 638 -1.63 4.32 0.66
CA TYR A 638 -0.97 5.64 0.57
C TYR A 638 -1.06 6.32 -0.80
N GLY A 639 -0.61 5.67 -1.86
CA GLY A 639 -0.72 6.14 -3.23
C GLY A 639 -0.35 5.06 -4.24
N ASP A 640 -0.56 5.37 -5.53
CA ASP A 640 -0.23 4.47 -6.64
C ASP A 640 0.51 5.20 -7.77
N ILE A 641 1.22 4.42 -8.58
CA ILE A 641 2.13 4.89 -9.64
C ILE A 641 1.95 4.15 -10.97
N HIS A 642 0.97 3.25 -11.07
CA HIS A 642 0.80 2.39 -12.24
C HIS A 642 -0.33 2.80 -13.18
N PHE A 643 -1.23 3.71 -12.77
CA PHE A 643 -2.41 4.03 -13.57
C PHE A 643 -2.04 4.87 -14.79
N THR A 644 -2.30 4.35 -15.99
CA THR A 644 -1.98 5.03 -17.26
C THR A 644 -3.16 5.87 -17.76
N GLY A 645 -4.39 5.47 -17.45
CA GLY A 645 -5.62 6.14 -17.85
C GLY A 645 -6.78 5.16 -18.04
N GLU A 646 -7.99 5.67 -18.22
CA GLU A 646 -9.21 4.85 -18.29
C GLU A 646 -9.19 3.81 -19.42
N GLN A 647 -9.81 2.65 -19.18
CA GLN A 647 -10.05 1.65 -20.21
C GLN A 647 -11.07 2.15 -21.24
N THR A 648 -10.82 1.86 -22.52
CA THR A 648 -11.63 2.32 -23.66
C THR A 648 -12.22 1.20 -24.48
N GLU A 649 -11.57 0.02 -24.52
CA GLU A 649 -12.08 -1.16 -25.23
C GLU A 649 -12.48 -2.25 -24.23
N PHE A 650 -13.77 -2.55 -24.15
CA PHE A 650 -14.35 -3.50 -23.19
C PHE A 650 -14.77 -4.83 -23.85
N ARG A 651 -14.72 -4.92 -25.19
CA ARG A 651 -15.17 -6.11 -25.92
C ARG A 651 -14.09 -7.20 -25.90
N PRO A 652 -14.36 -8.38 -25.34
CA PRO A 652 -13.39 -9.48 -25.30
C PRO A 652 -12.95 -9.99 -26.68
N GLU A 653 -13.81 -9.84 -27.69
CA GLU A 653 -13.52 -10.25 -29.07
C GLU A 653 -12.63 -9.27 -29.84
N ALA A 654 -12.36 -8.09 -29.28
CA ALA A 654 -11.46 -7.10 -29.88
C ALA A 654 -10.02 -7.65 -29.87
N LYS A 655 -9.49 -7.92 -31.07
CA LYS A 655 -8.20 -8.56 -31.24
C LYS A 655 -7.05 -7.57 -31.08
N TRP A 656 -5.95 -8.08 -30.54
CA TRP A 656 -4.66 -7.41 -30.60
C TRP A 656 -4.17 -7.26 -32.04
N VAL A 657 -3.70 -6.05 -32.39
CA VAL A 657 -3.02 -5.76 -33.66
C VAL A 657 -1.59 -5.31 -33.39
N THR A 658 -1.41 -4.29 -32.55
CA THR A 658 -0.10 -3.73 -32.16
C THR A 658 -0.14 -3.27 -30.70
N ASN A 659 1.00 -2.83 -30.15
CA ASN A 659 1.03 -2.19 -28.83
C ASN A 659 0.15 -0.93 -28.75
N ASP A 660 -0.04 -0.21 -29.86
CA ASP A 660 -0.90 0.97 -29.94
C ASP A 660 -2.37 0.63 -30.22
N ALA A 661 -2.66 -0.62 -30.60
CA ALA A 661 -4.00 -1.16 -30.84
C ALA A 661 -4.13 -2.58 -30.22
N PRO A 662 -4.13 -2.68 -28.89
CA PRO A 662 -4.00 -3.97 -28.21
C PRO A 662 -5.31 -4.77 -28.10
N GLY A 663 -6.44 -4.19 -28.51
CA GLY A 663 -7.75 -4.84 -28.43
C GLY A 663 -8.36 -4.74 -27.03
N HIS A 664 -8.95 -5.83 -26.54
CA HIS A 664 -9.60 -5.89 -25.24
C HIS A 664 -8.70 -5.35 -24.11
N GLY A 665 -9.21 -4.40 -23.33
CA GLY A 665 -8.47 -3.76 -22.24
C GLY A 665 -7.72 -2.49 -22.66
N SER A 666 -7.69 -2.12 -23.95
CA SER A 666 -7.00 -0.91 -24.42
C SER A 666 -7.33 0.32 -23.57
N SER A 667 -6.31 1.01 -23.10
CA SER A 667 -6.43 2.08 -22.09
C SER A 667 -5.75 3.39 -22.52
N ARG A 668 -6.18 4.50 -21.93
CA ARG A 668 -5.62 5.84 -22.16
C ARG A 668 -4.21 5.98 -21.56
N ALA A 669 -3.54 7.08 -21.93
CA ALA A 669 -2.19 7.44 -21.50
C ALA A 669 -2.15 8.79 -20.76
N THR A 670 -3.24 9.16 -20.08
CA THR A 670 -3.45 10.49 -19.53
C THR A 670 -2.73 10.76 -18.22
N HIS A 671 -2.27 9.73 -17.49
CA HIS A 671 -1.68 9.92 -16.16
C HIS A 671 -0.39 9.10 -15.91
N GLU A 672 0.34 8.72 -16.96
CA GLU A 672 1.53 7.85 -16.87
C GLU A 672 2.72 8.41 -16.07
N THR A 673 2.66 9.70 -15.71
CA THR A 673 3.73 10.43 -15.01
C THR A 673 3.31 10.88 -13.61
N GLU A 674 2.10 10.52 -13.20
CA GLU A 674 1.48 11.03 -11.98
C GLU A 674 1.52 9.99 -10.86
N VAL A 675 1.50 10.52 -9.63
CA VAL A 675 1.29 9.74 -8.40
C VAL A 675 -0.10 10.09 -7.89
N PHE A 676 -0.89 9.07 -7.56
CA PHE A 676 -2.27 9.27 -7.07
C PHE A 676 -2.34 8.98 -5.59
N ALA A 677 -2.92 9.88 -4.81
CA ALA A 677 -3.18 9.65 -3.40
C ALA A 677 -4.28 8.60 -3.20
N GLY A 678 -4.05 7.72 -2.22
CA GLY A 678 -5.00 6.74 -1.73
C GLY A 678 -5.36 7.00 -0.27
N ASN A 679 -5.54 5.91 0.49
CA ASN A 679 -5.76 6.00 1.92
C ASN A 679 -4.41 6.25 2.63
N THR A 680 -4.24 7.43 3.22
CA THR A 680 -3.03 7.80 3.97
C THR A 680 -3.07 7.35 5.42
N PHE A 681 -4.22 6.85 5.89
CA PHE A 681 -4.48 6.45 7.28
C PHE A 681 -4.28 7.56 8.32
N ASP A 682 -4.26 8.82 7.89
CA ASP A 682 -3.95 10.01 8.73
C ASP A 682 -5.10 11.03 8.75
N PHE A 683 -6.30 10.65 8.33
CA PHE A 683 -7.44 11.58 8.24
C PHE A 683 -7.97 12.01 9.61
N VAL A 684 -7.68 11.26 10.67
CA VAL A 684 -7.94 11.67 12.07
C VAL A 684 -7.25 13.00 12.38
N PHE A 685 -6.02 13.20 11.89
CA PHE A 685 -5.30 14.45 12.08
C PHE A 685 -6.03 15.63 11.39
N VAL A 686 -6.51 15.42 10.16
CA VAL A 686 -7.22 16.45 9.37
C VAL A 686 -8.53 16.88 10.05
N HIS A 687 -9.31 15.94 10.57
CA HIS A 687 -10.51 16.23 11.37
C HIS A 687 -10.14 16.91 12.69
N GLY A 688 -9.14 16.37 13.39
CA GLY A 688 -8.63 16.87 14.66
C GLY A 688 -8.17 18.33 14.60
N GLN A 689 -7.57 18.77 13.48
CA GLN A 689 -7.21 20.17 13.27
C GLN A 689 -8.43 21.10 13.37
N SER A 690 -9.55 20.71 12.74
CA SER A 690 -10.78 21.49 12.73
C SER A 690 -11.46 21.47 14.11
N ILE A 691 -11.46 20.31 14.79
CA ILE A 691 -12.02 20.13 16.14
C ILE A 691 -11.24 20.96 17.18
N ARG A 692 -9.90 20.87 17.17
CA ARG A 692 -9.03 21.67 18.03
C ARG A 692 -9.29 23.17 17.83
N LYS A 693 -9.38 23.62 16.58
CA LYS A 693 -9.62 25.04 16.28
C LYS A 693 -10.99 25.55 16.75
N ALA A 694 -11.98 24.65 16.87
CA ALA A 694 -13.27 24.93 17.50
C ALA A 694 -13.21 24.95 19.05
N GLY A 695 -12.07 24.62 19.66
CA GLY A 695 -11.84 24.63 21.10
C GLY A 695 -12.23 23.33 21.83
N PHE A 696 -12.43 22.24 21.10
CA PHE A 696 -12.82 20.94 21.66
C PHE A 696 -11.59 20.03 21.80
N PRO A 697 -11.38 19.39 22.97
CA PRO A 697 -10.40 18.32 23.09
C PRO A 697 -10.92 17.08 22.37
N PHE A 698 -10.01 16.21 21.91
CA PHE A 698 -10.42 14.97 21.25
C PHE A 698 -9.44 13.82 21.49
N ILE A 699 -9.97 12.61 21.39
CA ILE A 699 -9.24 11.34 21.31
C ILE A 699 -9.69 10.60 20.05
N SER A 700 -9.00 9.51 19.70
CA SER A 700 -9.40 8.72 18.54
C SER A 700 -9.17 7.22 18.71
N CYS A 701 -9.89 6.44 17.90
CA CYS A 701 -9.73 5.00 17.80
C CYS A 701 -10.00 4.49 16.39
N GLY A 702 -9.44 3.32 16.07
CA GLY A 702 -9.85 2.55 14.91
C GLY A 702 -11.23 1.93 15.11
N VAL A 703 -11.97 1.71 14.02
CA VAL A 703 -13.33 1.15 14.06
C VAL A 703 -13.43 -0.21 14.76
N ASP A 704 -12.44 -1.09 14.60
CA ASP A 704 -12.44 -2.41 15.25
C ASP A 704 -12.26 -2.27 16.78
N ALA A 705 -11.42 -1.34 17.23
CA ALA A 705 -11.26 -1.05 18.65
C ALA A 705 -12.53 -0.48 19.26
N PHE A 706 -13.25 0.35 18.49
CA PHE A 706 -14.56 0.84 18.88
C PHE A 706 -15.54 -0.32 19.01
N ILE A 707 -15.72 -1.16 17.99
CA ILE A 707 -16.66 -2.30 17.97
C ILE A 707 -16.45 -3.28 19.13
N ASP A 708 -15.19 -3.57 19.47
CA ASP A 708 -14.86 -4.51 20.55
C ASP A 708 -15.02 -3.92 21.97
N GLY A 709 -15.08 -2.59 22.11
CA GLY A 709 -15.30 -1.93 23.41
C GLY A 709 -14.06 -1.53 24.15
N ASN A 710 -12.93 -1.56 23.44
CA ASN A 710 -11.66 -1.08 23.96
C ASN A 710 -11.63 0.46 24.02
N ALA A 711 -12.42 1.14 23.17
CA ALA A 711 -12.67 2.58 23.27
C ALA A 711 -14.04 2.88 23.92
N LYS A 712 -14.04 3.73 24.95
CA LYS A 712 -15.29 4.24 25.58
C LYS A 712 -15.83 5.40 24.75
N ALA A 713 -17.14 5.42 24.53
CA ALA A 713 -17.81 6.51 23.84
C ALA A 713 -17.64 7.83 24.61
N SER A 714 -17.37 8.91 23.87
CA SER A 714 -17.44 10.30 24.35
C SER A 714 -18.80 10.91 23.97
N PRO A 715 -19.26 12.01 24.58
CA PRO A 715 -20.58 12.61 24.27
C PRO A 715 -20.78 12.95 22.79
N ILE A 716 -19.69 13.14 22.04
CA ILE A 716 -19.69 13.40 20.61
C ILE A 716 -18.79 12.37 19.92
N ILE A 717 -19.30 11.77 18.84
CA ILE A 717 -18.54 10.90 17.93
C ILE A 717 -18.45 11.57 16.55
N ASP A 718 -17.24 11.57 15.99
CA ASP A 718 -16.94 11.90 14.59
C ASP A 718 -16.51 10.62 13.86
N LEU A 719 -17.34 10.09 12.97
CA LEU A 719 -17.09 8.87 12.22
C LEU A 719 -16.61 9.21 10.79
N ILE A 720 -15.32 8.95 10.55
CA ILE A 720 -14.69 9.11 9.24
C ILE A 720 -14.96 7.85 8.41
N LEU A 721 -15.68 7.99 7.30
CA LEU A 721 -15.90 6.89 6.36
C LEU A 721 -15.17 7.06 5.03
N GLY A 722 -14.64 8.24 4.67
CA GLY A 722 -13.87 8.39 3.43
C GLY A 722 -14.58 7.78 2.21
N LYS A 723 -13.88 6.90 1.46
CA LYS A 723 -14.45 6.06 0.38
C LYS A 723 -14.86 4.64 0.83
N GLN A 724 -15.10 4.42 2.12
CA GLN A 724 -15.49 3.11 2.65
C GLN A 724 -16.72 2.59 1.91
N LYS A 725 -16.63 1.37 1.40
CA LYS A 725 -17.63 0.75 0.54
C LYS A 725 -17.47 -0.76 0.63
N GLU A 726 -18.57 -1.49 0.78
CA GLU A 726 -18.52 -2.94 0.74
C GLU A 726 -18.10 -3.42 -0.67
N ILE A 727 -17.09 -4.28 -0.73
CA ILE A 727 -16.54 -4.81 -1.98
C ILE A 727 -16.14 -6.28 -1.84
N THR A 728 -15.86 -6.91 -2.98
CA THR A 728 -15.21 -8.21 -3.11
C THR A 728 -13.86 -8.06 -3.81
N VAL A 729 -12.94 -9.00 -3.62
CA VAL A 729 -11.64 -9.03 -4.33
C VAL A 729 -11.59 -10.25 -5.25
N GLY A 730 -11.33 -10.03 -6.54
CA GLY A 730 -11.27 -11.12 -7.51
C GLY A 730 -12.55 -11.96 -7.56
N THR A 731 -12.43 -13.28 -7.52
CA THR A 731 -13.58 -14.20 -7.49
C THR A 731 -14.09 -14.52 -6.08
N SER A 732 -13.47 -13.93 -5.04
CA SER A 732 -13.79 -14.23 -3.66
C SER A 732 -15.23 -13.84 -3.30
N GLU A 733 -15.91 -14.72 -2.55
CA GLU A 733 -17.19 -14.40 -1.91
C GLU A 733 -17.02 -13.60 -0.60
N GLU A 734 -15.78 -13.47 -0.11
CA GLU A 734 -15.47 -12.68 1.07
C GLU A 734 -15.75 -11.19 0.81
N ARG A 735 -16.61 -10.61 1.65
CA ARG A 735 -16.97 -9.19 1.59
C ARG A 735 -16.11 -8.41 2.56
N LYS A 736 -15.58 -7.28 2.10
CA LYS A 736 -14.68 -6.41 2.88
C LYS A 736 -15.23 -5.00 2.91
N PHE A 737 -14.81 -4.26 3.94
CA PHE A 737 -15.01 -2.81 4.05
C PHE A 737 -16.48 -2.32 4.06
N LYS A 738 -17.43 -3.15 4.56
CA LYS A 738 -18.82 -2.69 4.78
C LYS A 738 -18.82 -1.47 5.73
N PRO A 739 -19.32 -0.30 5.32
CA PRO A 739 -19.24 0.92 6.13
C PRO A 739 -19.98 0.82 7.46
N PHE A 740 -21.14 0.15 7.46
CA PHE A 740 -21.98 -0.05 8.63
C PHE A 740 -22.20 -1.54 8.88
N THR A 741 -21.23 -2.18 9.53
CA THR A 741 -21.39 -3.56 10.00
C THR A 741 -22.48 -3.62 11.08
N ALA A 742 -23.08 -4.80 11.29
CA ALA A 742 -24.09 -4.98 12.34
C ALA A 742 -23.58 -4.52 13.71
N ALA A 743 -22.36 -4.91 14.09
CA ALA A 743 -21.76 -4.53 15.36
C ALA A 743 -21.50 -3.02 15.50
N LEU A 744 -21.12 -2.34 14.41
CA LEU A 744 -20.97 -0.89 14.42
C LEU A 744 -22.33 -0.19 14.58
N LYS A 745 -23.35 -0.63 13.84
CA LYS A 745 -24.71 -0.08 13.94
C LYS A 745 -25.27 -0.25 15.35
N ASP A 746 -25.08 -1.40 15.98
CA ASP A 746 -25.56 -1.67 17.35
C ASP A 746 -24.92 -0.71 18.35
N ARG A 747 -23.60 -0.47 18.25
CA ARG A 747 -22.90 0.51 19.10
C ARG A 747 -23.36 1.93 18.88
N LEU A 748 -23.44 2.36 17.63
CA LEU A 748 -23.83 3.73 17.30
C LEU A 748 -25.29 3.99 17.70
N SER A 749 -26.17 2.99 17.54
CA SER A 749 -27.57 3.06 18.00
C SER A 749 -27.62 3.19 19.53
N SER A 750 -26.91 2.33 20.26
CA SER A 750 -26.84 2.39 21.72
C SER A 750 -26.27 3.73 22.22
N PHE A 751 -25.26 4.26 21.52
CA PHE A 751 -24.68 5.57 21.82
C PHE A 751 -25.69 6.72 21.60
N CYS A 752 -26.44 6.69 20.50
CA CYS A 752 -27.47 7.68 20.21
C CYS A 752 -28.66 7.55 21.17
N GLU A 753 -29.10 6.35 21.52
CA GLU A 753 -30.15 6.13 22.52
C GLU A 753 -29.78 6.70 23.90
N ALA A 754 -28.48 6.71 24.24
CA ALA A 754 -27.96 7.34 25.45
C ALA A 754 -27.81 8.87 25.34
N GLY A 755 -28.24 9.49 24.23
CA GLY A 755 -28.20 10.93 24.02
C GLY A 755 -26.92 11.47 23.37
N GLY A 756 -26.09 10.59 22.82
CA GLY A 756 -24.86 10.96 22.12
C GLY A 756 -25.10 11.77 20.82
N SER A 757 -24.10 12.55 20.41
CA SER A 757 -24.13 13.24 19.11
C SER A 757 -23.18 12.60 18.11
N LEU A 758 -23.62 12.40 16.86
CA LEU A 758 -22.87 11.67 15.84
C LEU A 758 -22.69 12.48 14.55
N PHE A 759 -21.45 12.76 14.19
CA PHE A 759 -21.09 13.24 12.85
C PHE A 759 -20.65 12.06 11.98
N VAL A 760 -21.15 11.99 10.75
CA VAL A 760 -20.77 10.99 9.75
C VAL A 760 -20.44 11.69 8.43
N SER A 761 -19.23 11.43 7.90
CA SER A 761 -18.83 11.94 6.59
C SER A 761 -18.19 10.87 5.72
N GLY A 762 -18.61 10.79 4.46
CA GLY A 762 -18.06 9.83 3.51
C GLY A 762 -18.81 9.78 2.18
N SER A 763 -18.20 9.08 1.23
CA SER A 763 -18.79 8.62 -0.02
C SER A 763 -19.40 7.23 0.25
N TYR A 764 -20.54 6.91 -0.37
CA TYR A 764 -21.22 5.60 -0.26
C TYR A 764 -21.97 5.26 1.03
N ILE A 765 -22.22 6.22 1.92
CA ILE A 765 -23.09 6.07 3.11
C ILE A 765 -24.48 5.53 2.73
N GLY A 766 -25.18 6.22 1.84
CA GLY A 766 -26.55 5.93 1.46
C GLY A 766 -26.65 4.70 0.57
N SER A 767 -25.82 4.59 -0.47
CA SER A 767 -25.81 3.40 -1.33
C SER A 767 -25.51 2.13 -0.55
N ASN A 768 -24.62 2.15 0.45
CA ASN A 768 -24.38 0.96 1.29
C ASN A 768 -25.53 0.68 2.28
N LEU A 769 -26.27 1.69 2.74
CA LEU A 769 -27.39 1.49 3.67
C LEU A 769 -28.71 1.12 2.99
N PHE A 770 -28.94 1.59 1.76
CA PHE A 770 -30.26 1.51 1.11
C PHE A 770 -30.26 0.77 -0.23
N ASP A 771 -29.12 0.64 -0.91
CA ASP A 771 -29.03 0.07 -2.26
C ASP A 771 -27.87 -0.91 -2.41
N ASN A 772 -27.45 -1.52 -1.31
CA ASN A 772 -26.34 -2.43 -1.30
C ASN A 772 -26.74 -3.79 -1.87
N THR A 773 -26.19 -4.11 -3.03
CA THR A 773 -26.45 -5.37 -3.74
C THR A 773 -25.94 -6.59 -2.98
N TYR A 774 -24.93 -6.43 -2.11
CA TYR A 774 -24.41 -7.51 -1.29
C TYR A 774 -25.31 -7.84 -0.09
N SER A 775 -26.06 -6.87 0.43
CA SER A 775 -26.84 -7.08 1.66
C SER A 775 -27.95 -8.13 1.49
N SER A 776 -28.09 -9.03 2.46
CA SER A 776 -29.23 -9.96 2.54
C SER A 776 -30.55 -9.19 2.73
N PRO A 777 -31.72 -9.79 2.48
CA PRO A 777 -33.00 -9.15 2.76
C PRO A 777 -33.12 -8.61 4.20
N GLU A 778 -32.63 -9.36 5.18
CA GLU A 778 -32.63 -8.98 6.60
C GLU A 778 -31.66 -7.83 6.87
N GLU A 779 -30.46 -7.88 6.27
CA GLU A 779 -29.48 -6.81 6.37
C GLU A 779 -30.03 -5.50 5.79
N ARG A 780 -30.68 -5.53 4.62
CA ARG A 780 -31.28 -4.34 3.99
C ARG A 780 -32.33 -3.67 4.89
N VAL A 781 -33.14 -4.46 5.60
CA VAL A 781 -34.10 -3.92 6.57
C VAL A 781 -33.37 -3.27 7.74
N ALA A 782 -32.38 -3.94 8.31
CA ALA A 782 -31.60 -3.40 9.42
C ALA A 782 -30.75 -2.17 9.02
N ASP A 783 -30.22 -2.14 7.80
CA ASP A 783 -29.43 -1.03 7.25
C ASP A 783 -30.33 0.19 7.00
N SER A 784 -31.47 0.01 6.33
CA SER A 784 -32.44 1.09 6.12
C SER A 784 -33.02 1.64 7.43
N GLN A 785 -33.36 0.77 8.39
CA GLN A 785 -33.85 1.18 9.70
C GLN A 785 -32.83 2.02 10.47
N PHE A 786 -31.54 1.67 10.40
CA PHE A 786 -30.47 2.47 10.99
C PHE A 786 -30.39 3.85 10.33
N GLY A 787 -30.36 3.91 8.99
CA GLY A 787 -30.34 5.18 8.26
C GLY A 787 -31.55 6.08 8.56
N HIS A 788 -32.74 5.48 8.75
CA HIS A 788 -33.95 6.20 9.08
C HIS A 788 -33.99 6.70 10.53
N SER A 789 -33.68 5.83 11.48
CA SER A 789 -33.95 6.07 12.90
C SER A 789 -32.81 6.81 13.60
N VAL A 790 -31.57 6.51 13.21
CA VAL A 790 -30.35 7.07 13.81
C VAL A 790 -29.84 8.25 12.99
N LEU A 791 -29.79 8.14 11.66
CA LEU A 791 -29.26 9.22 10.82
C LEU A 791 -30.35 10.19 10.32
N GLY A 792 -31.63 9.85 10.47
CA GLY A 792 -32.75 10.73 10.08
C GLY A 792 -32.85 10.99 8.58
N LEU A 793 -32.28 10.11 7.73
CA LEU A 793 -32.12 10.35 6.29
C LEU A 793 -32.68 9.23 5.42
N GLN A 794 -33.12 9.60 4.22
CA GLN A 794 -33.47 8.73 3.11
C GLN A 794 -32.47 8.97 1.98
N TRP A 795 -31.83 7.91 1.48
CA TRP A 795 -30.98 8.04 0.30
C TRP A 795 -31.77 8.40 -0.96
N ARG A 796 -31.17 9.23 -1.82
CA ARG A 796 -31.74 9.65 -3.10
C ARG A 796 -30.94 9.13 -4.28
N GLN A 797 -29.64 9.43 -4.31
CA GLN A 797 -28.78 9.02 -5.41
C GLN A 797 -27.30 9.08 -5.02
N SER A 798 -26.51 8.26 -5.72
CA SER A 798 -25.06 8.36 -5.84
C SER A 798 -24.69 9.39 -6.92
N LYS A 799 -23.38 9.66 -7.08
CA LYS A 799 -22.82 10.58 -8.08
C LYS A 799 -23.58 11.91 -8.18
N ALA A 800 -23.88 12.50 -7.03
CA ALA A 800 -24.77 13.65 -6.90
C ALA A 800 -24.20 14.94 -7.52
N THR A 801 -22.90 15.02 -7.79
CA THR A 801 -22.26 16.13 -8.52
C THR A 801 -20.93 15.69 -9.12
N VAL A 802 -20.53 16.33 -10.22
CA VAL A 802 -19.20 16.16 -10.86
C VAL A 802 -18.32 17.41 -10.74
N THR A 803 -18.77 18.43 -9.99
CA THR A 803 -18.04 19.71 -9.84
C THR A 803 -17.29 19.84 -8.52
N GLY A 804 -17.58 18.98 -7.55
CA GLY A 804 -17.01 19.06 -6.20
C GLY A 804 -17.45 20.28 -5.38
N LYS A 805 -18.41 21.09 -5.87
CA LYS A 805 -18.79 22.36 -5.24
C LYS A 805 -20.05 22.24 -4.39
N VAL A 806 -19.96 22.75 -3.16
CA VAL A 806 -21.03 22.67 -2.15
C VAL A 806 -21.22 24.06 -1.53
N ARG A 807 -22.47 24.42 -1.23
CA ARG A 807 -22.81 25.60 -0.45
C ARG A 807 -23.60 25.19 0.79
N GLU A 808 -23.38 25.92 1.87
CA GLU A 808 -24.24 25.87 3.04
C GLU A 808 -25.57 26.54 2.71
N VAL A 809 -26.66 26.01 3.27
CA VAL A 809 -27.98 26.62 3.19
C VAL A 809 -28.45 27.04 4.57
N ARG A 810 -29.28 28.09 4.62
CA ARG A 810 -29.95 28.48 5.85
C ARG A 810 -30.85 27.34 6.32
N SER A 811 -30.49 26.75 7.45
CA SER A 811 -31.23 25.63 8.02
C SER A 811 -32.28 26.11 9.04
N ARG A 812 -33.10 25.17 9.50
CA ARG A 812 -33.98 25.36 10.66
C ARG A 812 -33.20 25.46 11.98
N TYR A 813 -31.98 24.94 12.01
CA TYR A 813 -31.05 25.02 13.13
C TYR A 813 -30.17 26.27 12.96
N GLY A 814 -30.13 27.12 13.99
CA GLY A 814 -29.55 28.47 13.91
C GLY A 814 -28.03 28.53 13.75
N GLU A 815 -27.37 27.38 13.92
CA GLU A 815 -25.94 27.16 13.76
C GLU A 815 -25.54 27.20 12.28
N PHE A 816 -26.45 26.78 11.38
CA PHE A 816 -26.22 26.72 9.93
C PHE A 816 -26.93 27.89 9.22
N ARG A 817 -26.14 28.89 8.82
CA ARG A 817 -26.61 30.24 8.43
C ARG A 817 -26.61 30.47 6.92
N GLY A 818 -25.97 29.58 6.16
CA GLY A 818 -25.97 29.59 4.70
C GLY A 818 -24.95 30.54 4.08
N TRP A 819 -23.77 30.68 4.69
CA TRP A 819 -22.72 31.61 4.25
C TRP A 819 -21.48 30.90 3.70
N LEU A 820 -21.29 29.62 4.00
CA LEU A 820 -20.14 28.87 3.51
C LEU A 820 -20.35 28.42 2.06
N SER A 821 -19.28 28.50 1.27
CA SER A 821 -19.16 27.86 -0.04
C SER A 821 -17.83 27.13 -0.06
N MET A 822 -17.82 25.85 -0.39
CA MET A 822 -16.69 24.96 -0.26
C MET A 822 -16.50 24.08 -1.49
N THR A 823 -15.29 23.56 -1.67
CA THR A 823 -14.95 22.61 -2.73
C THR A 823 -14.24 21.41 -2.14
N PHE A 824 -14.69 20.21 -2.51
CA PHE A 824 -14.04 18.95 -2.17
C PHE A 824 -13.36 18.31 -3.38
N ASN A 825 -12.34 17.49 -3.15
CA ASN A 825 -11.53 16.92 -4.22
C ASN A 825 -12.28 15.83 -5.01
N GLN A 826 -12.45 16.04 -6.31
CA GLN A 826 -12.97 15.04 -7.25
C GLN A 826 -11.96 14.67 -8.35
N GLN A 827 -10.76 15.23 -8.30
CA GLN A 827 -9.74 15.02 -9.32
C GLN A 827 -8.63 14.14 -8.75
N LEU A 828 -8.08 13.28 -9.59
CA LEU A 828 -6.86 12.54 -9.26
C LEU A 828 -5.69 13.52 -9.07
N ASN A 829 -4.90 13.34 -8.02
CA ASN A 829 -3.66 14.07 -7.74
C ASN A 829 -2.87 13.35 -6.63
N ALA A 830 -1.69 13.89 -6.29
CA ALA A 830 -0.79 13.29 -5.32
C ALA A 830 -1.13 13.65 -3.85
N GLU A 831 -2.04 14.59 -3.63
CA GLU A 831 -2.35 15.17 -2.32
C GLU A 831 -3.54 14.51 -1.61
N CYS A 832 -4.61 14.18 -2.36
CA CYS A 832 -5.81 13.57 -1.80
C CYS A 832 -6.50 12.67 -2.84
N TYR A 833 -7.13 11.59 -2.37
CA TYR A 833 -7.92 10.72 -3.24
C TYR A 833 -9.09 11.48 -3.87
N ALA A 834 -9.50 11.07 -5.08
CA ALA A 834 -10.65 11.64 -5.78
C ALA A 834 -11.97 11.05 -5.25
N VAL A 835 -13.01 11.88 -5.13
CA VAL A 835 -14.36 11.45 -4.76
C VAL A 835 -15.25 11.36 -5.99
N GLU A 836 -15.41 10.15 -6.53
CA GLU A 836 -16.18 9.89 -7.77
C GLU A 836 -17.69 9.77 -7.52
N SER A 837 -18.10 9.39 -6.30
CA SER A 837 -19.50 9.10 -5.99
C SER A 837 -20.01 9.83 -4.74
N PRO A 838 -20.01 11.18 -4.73
CA PRO A 838 -20.66 11.94 -3.69
C PRO A 838 -22.17 11.64 -3.68
N GLU A 839 -22.81 11.70 -2.52
CA GLU A 839 -24.19 11.24 -2.34
C GLU A 839 -25.13 12.37 -1.95
N SER A 840 -26.40 12.19 -2.32
CA SER A 840 -27.50 13.06 -1.92
C SER A 840 -28.53 12.30 -1.08
N PHE A 841 -29.11 13.03 -0.12
CA PHE A 841 -30.11 12.51 0.79
C PHE A 841 -31.40 13.33 0.76
N ALA A 842 -32.41 12.88 1.49
CA ALA A 842 -33.54 13.69 1.93
C ALA A 842 -33.78 13.47 3.43
N PRO A 843 -34.25 14.48 4.17
CA PRO A 843 -34.75 14.29 5.53
C PRO A 843 -35.88 13.26 5.56
N MET A 844 -35.82 12.30 6.50
CA MET A 844 -36.93 11.36 6.72
C MET A 844 -38.18 12.07 7.22
N ASP A 845 -38.00 12.95 8.19
CA ASP A 845 -39.04 13.81 8.71
C ASP A 845 -38.51 15.24 8.79
N THR A 846 -39.08 16.12 7.96
CA THR A 846 -38.70 17.53 7.93
C THR A 846 -38.98 18.27 9.24
N SER A 847 -39.75 17.68 10.17
CA SER A 847 -40.01 18.20 11.51
C SER A 847 -38.86 17.98 12.49
N THR A 848 -37.98 17.02 12.22
CA THR A 848 -36.84 16.63 13.07
C THR A 848 -35.50 16.60 12.33
N ALA A 849 -35.48 16.70 11.00
CA ALA A 849 -34.28 16.81 10.17
C ALA A 849 -34.39 17.96 9.15
N GLY A 850 -33.25 18.50 8.73
CA GLY A 850 -33.20 19.57 7.73
C GLY A 850 -31.89 19.60 6.93
N PRO A 851 -31.93 20.02 5.65
CA PRO A 851 -30.72 20.21 4.88
C PRO A 851 -29.85 21.32 5.49
N ILE A 852 -28.53 21.10 5.45
CA ILE A 852 -27.52 22.08 5.87
C ILE A 852 -26.55 22.42 4.73
N LEU A 853 -26.35 21.50 3.78
CA LEU A 853 -25.48 21.68 2.62
C LEU A 853 -26.21 21.25 1.34
N ARG A 854 -25.91 21.93 0.23
CA ARG A 854 -26.37 21.57 -1.12
C ARG A 854 -25.25 21.65 -2.14
N TYR A 855 -25.26 20.75 -3.12
CA TYR A 855 -24.36 20.84 -4.27
C TYR A 855 -24.75 22.03 -5.14
N THR A 856 -23.77 22.84 -5.57
CA THR A 856 -24.08 24.08 -6.32
C THR A 856 -24.51 23.81 -7.75
N GLU A 857 -24.17 22.63 -8.28
CA GLU A 857 -24.47 22.22 -9.65
C GLU A 857 -25.99 22.06 -9.90
N ASN A 858 -26.70 21.44 -8.96
CA ASN A 858 -28.08 20.97 -9.17
C ASN A 858 -28.99 21.15 -7.93
N ASP A 859 -28.48 21.79 -6.87
CA ASP A 859 -29.17 22.02 -5.60
C ASP A 859 -29.55 20.73 -4.84
N PHE A 860 -28.99 19.57 -5.17
CA PHE A 860 -29.19 18.35 -4.40
C PHE A 860 -28.60 18.48 -2.99
N ILE A 861 -29.23 17.81 -2.02
CA ILE A 861 -28.85 17.93 -0.61
C ILE A 861 -27.56 17.14 -0.36
N ALA A 862 -26.49 17.87 -0.07
CA ALA A 862 -25.17 17.31 0.21
C ALA A 862 -24.98 16.94 1.70
N GLY A 863 -25.82 17.47 2.59
CA GLY A 863 -25.76 17.17 4.02
C GLY A 863 -27.02 17.52 4.79
N VAL A 864 -27.30 16.74 5.83
CA VAL A 864 -28.51 16.82 6.67
C VAL A 864 -28.10 16.88 8.13
N ALA A 865 -28.77 17.74 8.90
CA ALA A 865 -28.75 17.71 10.36
C ALA A 865 -30.08 17.13 10.87
N TYR A 866 -30.02 16.33 11.93
CA TYR A 866 -31.15 15.62 12.52
C TYR A 866 -31.12 15.77 14.05
N ASP A 867 -32.26 16.12 14.63
CA ASP A 867 -32.52 16.24 16.07
C ASP A 867 -33.97 15.83 16.36
N PRO A 868 -34.22 14.54 16.66
CA PRO A 868 -35.53 14.04 17.10
C PRO A 868 -35.81 14.31 18.60
N GLY A 869 -34.91 15.02 19.30
CA GLY A 869 -34.97 15.25 20.75
C GLY A 869 -34.34 14.14 21.60
N THR A 870 -33.97 13.00 21.02
CA THR A 870 -33.24 11.93 21.73
C THR A 870 -31.74 12.04 21.55
N HIS A 871 -31.26 12.37 20.34
CA HIS A 871 -29.86 12.49 19.97
C HIS A 871 -29.71 13.52 18.86
N ARG A 872 -28.48 13.80 18.42
CA ARG A 872 -28.22 14.69 17.29
C ARG A 872 -27.28 14.04 16.30
N THR A 873 -27.59 14.14 15.01
CA THR A 873 -26.68 13.68 13.98
C THR A 873 -26.49 14.71 12.88
N VAL A 874 -25.30 14.69 12.28
CA VAL A 874 -25.01 15.36 11.01
C VAL A 874 -24.44 14.31 10.08
N THR A 875 -24.99 14.22 8.87
CA THR A 875 -24.45 13.38 7.81
C THR A 875 -24.16 14.21 6.58
N ILE A 876 -22.94 14.09 6.03
CA ILE A 876 -22.56 14.70 4.75
C ILE A 876 -22.16 13.62 3.74
N GLY A 877 -22.62 13.77 2.50
CA GLY A 877 -22.49 12.77 1.42
C GLY A 877 -21.17 12.83 0.67
N PHE A 878 -20.16 13.47 1.25
CA PHE A 878 -18.81 13.50 0.75
C PHE A 878 -17.85 13.49 1.95
N PRO A 879 -16.61 12.99 1.80
CA PRO A 879 -15.67 12.93 2.91
C PRO A 879 -15.21 14.32 3.36
N PHE A 880 -15.25 14.60 4.66
CA PHE A 880 -14.89 15.91 5.22
C PHE A 880 -13.42 16.27 4.98
N GLU A 881 -12.53 15.29 5.06
CA GLU A 881 -11.10 15.42 4.83
C GLU A 881 -10.74 15.87 3.40
N THR A 882 -11.66 15.69 2.44
CA THR A 882 -11.45 16.06 1.04
C THR A 882 -11.76 17.53 0.75
N ILE A 883 -12.30 18.29 1.73
CA ILE A 883 -12.52 19.73 1.59
C ILE A 883 -11.17 20.44 1.48
N THR A 884 -10.95 21.09 0.33
CA THR A 884 -9.66 21.69 -0.04
C THR A 884 -9.35 22.98 0.73
N GLY A 885 -10.37 23.78 1.05
CA GLY A 885 -10.24 25.03 1.81
C GLY A 885 -10.23 24.78 3.32
N SER A 886 -9.12 25.12 4.00
CA SER A 886 -9.00 24.92 5.45
C SER A 886 -9.97 25.80 6.24
N TYR A 887 -10.18 27.06 5.82
CA TYR A 887 -11.12 27.96 6.48
C TYR A 887 -12.55 27.40 6.46
N GLU A 888 -13.02 26.97 5.29
CA GLU A 888 -14.37 26.41 5.11
C GLU A 888 -14.54 25.12 5.91
N ARG A 889 -13.53 24.25 5.87
CA ARG A 889 -13.50 22.99 6.63
C ARG A 889 -13.60 23.24 8.13
N ASP A 890 -12.77 24.15 8.65
CA ASP A 890 -12.75 24.54 10.06
C ASP A 890 -14.10 25.16 10.49
N ALA A 891 -14.66 26.04 9.65
CA ALA A 891 -15.93 26.71 9.92
C ALA A 891 -17.10 25.73 9.97
N LEU A 892 -17.15 24.77 9.03
CA LEU A 892 -18.18 23.73 9.00
C LEU A 892 -18.11 22.85 10.26
N MET A 893 -16.93 22.37 10.64
CA MET A 893 -16.76 21.58 11.87
C MET A 893 -17.20 22.36 13.10
N ALA A 894 -16.84 23.63 13.21
CA ALA A 894 -17.26 24.48 14.32
C ALA A 894 -18.79 24.66 14.38
N GLN A 895 -19.49 24.72 13.25
CA GLN A 895 -20.97 24.76 13.21
C GLN A 895 -21.58 23.42 13.66
N ILE A 896 -21.04 22.31 13.19
CA ILE A 896 -21.48 20.95 13.58
C ILE A 896 -21.33 20.74 15.09
N LEU A 897 -20.17 21.07 15.66
CA LEU A 897 -19.92 20.93 17.09
C LEU A 897 -20.83 21.86 17.92
N LYS A 898 -21.10 23.08 17.46
CA LYS A 898 -22.08 23.98 18.11
C LYS A 898 -23.48 23.40 18.11
N PHE A 899 -23.90 22.79 17.00
CA PHE A 899 -25.20 22.12 16.89
C PHE A 899 -25.31 20.96 17.90
N PHE A 900 -24.24 20.18 18.07
CA PHE A 900 -24.20 19.07 19.03
C PHE A 900 -24.29 19.51 20.49
N ILE A 901 -23.69 20.65 20.86
CA ILE A 901 -23.75 21.16 22.24
C ILE A 901 -24.86 22.17 22.50
N ALA A 902 -25.75 22.43 21.53
CA ALA A 902 -26.86 23.35 21.71
C ALA A 902 -27.72 22.93 22.92
N PRO A 903 -28.25 23.86 23.74
CA PRO A 903 -29.10 23.49 24.87
C PRO A 903 -30.34 22.69 24.42
N ASP A 904 -30.80 21.77 25.26
CA ASP A 904 -32.03 21.00 25.01
C ASP A 904 -33.23 21.96 24.82
N GLY A 905 -34.10 21.67 23.86
CA GLY A 905 -35.30 22.48 23.58
C GLY A 905 -35.09 23.70 22.68
N VAL A 906 -33.85 24.01 22.26
CA VAL A 906 -33.56 25.13 21.35
C VAL A 906 -33.92 24.81 19.90
N HIS A 907 -33.93 23.53 19.53
CA HIS A 907 -34.31 23.08 18.18
C HIS A 907 -35.81 22.72 18.12
N PRO A 908 -36.55 23.14 17.07
CA PRO A 908 -37.96 22.86 16.98
C PRO A 908 -38.20 21.35 16.87
N GLY A 909 -39.20 20.81 17.60
CA GLY A 909 -39.51 19.37 17.65
C GLY A 909 -39.08 18.64 18.93
N ALA A 910 -38.25 19.25 19.77
CA ALA A 910 -37.82 18.68 21.05
C ALA A 910 -38.98 18.60 22.06
N ARG A 911 -39.50 17.40 22.33
CA ARG A 911 -40.29 17.17 23.56
C ARG A 911 -39.33 17.16 24.76
N PRO A 912 -39.74 17.66 25.95
CA PRO A 912 -38.90 17.58 27.14
C PRO A 912 -38.48 16.13 27.42
N LYS A 913 -37.20 15.91 27.75
CA LYS A 913 -36.68 14.61 28.22
C LYS A 913 -37.54 14.14 29.40
N VAL A 914 -38.29 13.05 29.21
CA VAL A 914 -38.91 12.32 30.32
C VAL A 914 -37.85 11.33 30.81
N LEU A 915 -37.24 11.63 31.95
CA LEU A 915 -36.28 10.74 32.59
C LEU A 915 -36.98 9.41 32.99
N PRO A 916 -36.31 8.25 32.84
CA PRO A 916 -36.89 6.91 33.07
C PRO A 916 -37.35 6.65 34.52
N GLU A 917 -37.17 7.61 35.43
CA GLU A 917 -37.62 7.56 36.81
C GLU A 917 -39.14 7.79 36.97
N THR A 918 -39.87 8.11 35.89
CA THR A 918 -41.31 8.43 35.94
C THR A 918 -42.25 7.40 35.30
N ILE A 919 -41.77 6.22 34.89
CA ILE A 919 -42.63 5.15 34.37
C ILE A 919 -42.76 4.03 35.41
N ILE A 920 -43.83 4.11 36.21
CA ILE A 920 -44.32 3.01 37.04
C ILE A 920 -45.16 2.09 36.16
N GLY A 921 -44.69 0.85 36.01
CA GLY A 921 -45.49 -0.33 35.72
C GLY A 921 -45.93 -0.52 34.27
N LEU A 922 -45.40 -1.56 33.61
CA LEU A 922 -46.22 -2.46 32.81
C LEU A 922 -45.52 -3.80 32.60
N GLU A 923 -46.33 -4.84 32.82
CA GLU A 923 -45.99 -6.23 32.99
C GLU A 923 -45.46 -6.91 31.72
N SER A 924 -44.64 -7.92 31.95
CA SER A 924 -44.18 -8.94 31.00
C SER A 924 -45.34 -9.64 30.28
N ARG A 925 -45.22 -9.79 28.94
CA ARG A 925 -46.05 -10.67 28.12
C ARG A 925 -45.23 -11.35 27.01
N PRO A 926 -45.68 -12.50 26.49
CA PRO A 926 -44.95 -13.75 26.63
C PRO A 926 -44.18 -14.20 25.38
N THR A 927 -43.18 -15.04 25.64
CA THR A 927 -42.39 -15.83 24.68
C THR A 927 -43.27 -16.74 23.83
N VAL A 928 -43.11 -16.68 22.51
CA VAL A 928 -43.65 -17.65 21.54
C VAL A 928 -42.51 -18.62 21.14
N PRO A 929 -42.75 -19.95 21.15
CA PRO A 929 -41.70 -20.95 20.94
C PRO A 929 -41.34 -21.12 19.45
N PRO A 930 -40.13 -21.64 19.14
CA PRO A 930 -39.65 -21.83 17.77
C PRO A 930 -40.16 -23.15 17.18
N TYR A 931 -40.46 -23.16 15.88
CA TYR A 931 -40.70 -24.37 15.08
C TYR A 931 -40.06 -24.20 13.69
N PRO A 932 -39.74 -25.30 12.98
CA PRO A 932 -38.36 -25.71 12.78
C PRO A 932 -37.91 -25.57 11.32
N TYR A 933 -36.59 -25.54 11.16
CA TYR A 933 -35.85 -25.67 9.90
C TYR A 933 -36.39 -26.78 8.98
N SER A 934 -36.51 -26.47 7.68
CA SER A 934 -36.29 -27.46 6.64
C SER A 934 -35.37 -26.88 5.56
N ARG A 935 -34.38 -27.69 5.20
CA ARG A 935 -33.22 -27.43 4.34
C ARG A 935 -33.51 -27.84 2.89
N ASN A 936 -32.69 -27.28 2.00
CA ASN A 936 -32.28 -27.76 0.67
C ASN A 936 -33.13 -27.32 -0.53
N LEU A 937 -32.63 -26.33 -1.29
CA LEU A 937 -32.67 -26.36 -2.77
C LEU A 937 -31.40 -25.69 -3.35
N ASN A 938 -30.97 -26.23 -4.49
CA ASN A 938 -29.72 -26.01 -5.20
C ASN A 938 -29.74 -24.69 -6.01
N PRO A 939 -28.72 -23.81 -5.94
CA PRO A 939 -28.70 -22.50 -6.62
C PRO A 939 -28.74 -22.54 -8.16
N ARG A 940 -28.59 -23.71 -8.79
CA ARG A 940 -28.66 -23.85 -10.26
C ARG A 940 -30.08 -23.97 -10.85
N GLU A 941 -31.13 -24.04 -10.03
CA GLU A 941 -32.52 -24.05 -10.52
C GLU A 941 -33.25 -22.71 -10.37
N THR A 942 -32.73 -21.79 -9.56
CA THR A 942 -33.35 -20.47 -9.35
C THR A 942 -33.13 -19.52 -10.54
N ALA A 943 -32.08 -19.71 -11.32
CA ALA A 943 -31.79 -18.90 -12.52
C ALA A 943 -32.61 -19.29 -13.76
N LYS A 944 -33.19 -20.50 -13.80
CA LYS A 944 -34.09 -20.93 -14.90
C LYS A 944 -35.56 -20.59 -14.68
N ARG A 945 -35.95 -20.25 -13.45
CA ARG A 945 -37.33 -19.86 -13.13
C ARG A 945 -37.63 -18.39 -13.37
N SER A 946 -36.62 -17.51 -13.29
CA SER A 946 -36.78 -16.09 -13.61
C SER A 946 -36.93 -15.85 -15.11
N GLU A 947 -36.23 -16.61 -15.96
CA GLU A 947 -36.35 -16.49 -17.43
C GLU A 947 -37.73 -16.96 -17.95
N GLU A 948 -38.33 -18.01 -17.37
CA GLU A 948 -39.66 -18.49 -17.78
C GLU A 948 -40.84 -17.61 -17.29
N GLU A 949 -40.65 -16.82 -16.23
CA GLU A 949 -41.67 -15.88 -15.74
C GLU A 949 -41.67 -14.55 -16.52
N ASP A 950 -40.50 -14.10 -16.97
CA ASP A 950 -40.37 -12.88 -17.80
C ASP A 950 -40.89 -13.09 -19.23
N ASP A 951 -40.71 -14.28 -19.82
CA ASP A 951 -41.29 -14.60 -21.13
C ASP A 951 -42.83 -14.68 -21.09
N LYS A 952 -43.41 -15.18 -20.00
CA LYS A 952 -44.87 -15.20 -19.80
C LYS A 952 -45.47 -13.80 -19.58
N LEU A 953 -44.72 -12.88 -18.98
CA LEU A 953 -45.14 -11.49 -18.82
C LEU A 953 -45.12 -10.72 -20.15
N ASN A 954 -44.13 -10.99 -21.01
CA ASN A 954 -44.00 -10.36 -22.33
C ASN A 954 -45.05 -10.86 -23.34
N GLU A 955 -45.44 -12.15 -23.27
CA GLU A 955 -46.51 -12.69 -24.12
C GLU A 955 -47.90 -12.12 -23.75
N LYS A 956 -48.13 -11.85 -22.45
CA LYS A 956 -49.35 -11.18 -21.95
C LYS A 956 -49.44 -9.71 -22.36
N ARG A 957 -48.31 -9.02 -22.50
CA ARG A 957 -48.25 -7.62 -23.00
C ARG A 957 -48.52 -7.52 -24.50
N ARG A 958 -48.07 -8.48 -25.31
CA ARG A 958 -48.35 -8.53 -26.77
C ARG A 958 -49.81 -8.83 -27.12
N ARG A 959 -50.55 -9.55 -26.27
CA ARG A 959 -52.00 -9.81 -26.49
C ARG A 959 -52.92 -8.63 -26.13
N LYS A 960 -52.42 -7.61 -25.42
CA LYS A 960 -53.20 -6.40 -25.07
C LYS A 960 -53.13 -5.29 -26.12
N SER A 961 -52.23 -5.37 -27.10
CA SER A 961 -52.03 -4.31 -28.11
C SER A 961 -52.76 -4.52 -29.44
N THR A 962 -53.63 -5.53 -29.56
CA THR A 962 -54.34 -5.87 -30.81
C THR A 962 -55.85 -5.62 -30.79
N VAL A 963 -56.38 -4.94 -29.76
CA VAL A 963 -57.80 -4.55 -29.69
C VAL A 963 -57.91 -3.03 -29.66
N ASP A 964 -57.57 -2.37 -30.77
CA ASP A 964 -58.21 -1.10 -31.18
C ASP A 964 -57.70 -0.64 -32.54
N LYS A 965 -58.37 -1.07 -33.61
CA LYS A 965 -58.36 -0.40 -34.92
C LYS A 965 -59.72 -0.57 -35.59
N ARG A 966 -60.60 0.42 -35.46
CA ARG A 966 -61.63 0.71 -36.48
C ARG A 966 -61.29 1.99 -37.23
N LYS A 967 -61.70 1.97 -38.49
CA LYS A 967 -61.22 2.67 -39.69
C LYS A 967 -61.32 4.21 -39.70
N PRO A 968 -60.59 4.86 -40.63
CA PRO A 968 -60.61 6.31 -40.86
C PRO A 968 -61.65 6.71 -41.93
N ASP A 969 -62.05 7.99 -41.92
CA ASP A 969 -62.56 8.68 -43.12
C ASP A 969 -62.11 10.15 -43.17
N SER A 970 -61.68 10.51 -44.39
CA SER A 970 -61.62 11.81 -45.08
C SER A 970 -60.93 13.06 -44.47
N LEU A 971 -59.81 13.41 -45.13
CA LEU A 971 -59.51 14.70 -45.79
C LEU A 971 -60.13 16.00 -45.21
N ALA A 972 -59.28 16.87 -44.68
CA ALA A 972 -59.01 18.25 -45.14
C ALA A 972 -57.82 18.83 -44.39
#